data_AF-A0A971TK35-F1
#
_entry.id   AF-A0A971TK35-F1
#
_cell.length_a   1.000
_cell.length_b   1.000
_cell.length_c   1.000
_cell.angle_alpha   90.00
_cell.angle_beta   90.00
_cell.angle_gamma   90.00
#
_symmetry.space_group_name_H-M   'P 1'
#
loop_
_entity.id
_entity.type
_entity.pdbx_description
1 polymer ?
#
loop_
_entity_poly.entity_id
_entity_poly.type
_entity_poly.pdbx_seq_one_letter_code
_entity_poly.pdbx_strand_id
1 'polypeptide(L)'
;MFQSLRLVSILVFAGMVPAAIAAPPTPEEFRLRQSWLNRVFSAGESSAPAFIEVVYEDTPETIARTRSWRGTPFQLGEKTYANGLAFNSTKHIVVHLGKPARRFTAEIGIENNDNTRQGEAQGQGSATFHVLAKGKEVFTSPVLRRKDGPSPVDVSLDGANEFEIRIKDGGDGRGWDQGLWAEAKVLTEDGTVISLHELPMQGNPFGISFRYGSQGSEDQLGRWTRTTQEQALSPNVSRREVTYADPATGLEIRVRADQFKDYPAVEWVAYLTNHGNAKTPIIENILPMDGILPVSTSGSATLHWAKGGVSTFDDFMPQTTTLKPGEKTRLQPGGGRSSNSVLPFFNIEGIDGGVVAAIGWTGEWAAEFGCDAFGQVSLKAGMDRTHLSLLPGETIRTPKIMLLFYQGDRWQGQNLLRQFVLTHHRPKRDGEPLVAPITCGNWGGTRAEVHMDNIQKFIKHDLPIEYYWIDAEWYGQGSWASNVGNWQVNKSLYPHGFKPLSDTLKATGRKLMVWFEPERVMKGTPWAKEHPDWMFDVGSDTLLLNLGNPEARQFVTDFISEKIDEFGLGCYRQDFNMEPLGFWRAADAPDRQGISEIRHIEGLYAFWDSLLERHPHLLIDNCASGGRRIDLETTGRSTPFWRTDGPRDAIAHQCHSYGLMAWVPLSAISQDREGDTYEFRSSMCSALCINWDHSGDGPRERHPDDFPFAWAKAVLDQYLEIRDYYYGDYYPLTSYSQNADVWMAYQLDRPDAGTGLVVALRRPESPYKAARLRLHALDPKASYRVTDLDTDEQVTSTGDELTRQGLDVVLQERSGSALLVYQRQP
;
A
#
# COMPACT_ATOMS: atom_id res chain seq x y z
N MET A 1 4.85 -41.35 -53.49
CA MET A 1 3.65 -40.56 -53.86
C MET A 1 3.44 -39.59 -52.71
N PHE A 2 3.74 -38.32 -52.94
CA PHE A 2 3.78 -37.26 -51.93
C PHE A 2 2.36 -36.90 -51.45
N GLN A 3 2.15 -36.86 -50.14
CA GLN A 3 1.05 -36.10 -49.53
C GLN A 3 1.58 -35.26 -48.38
N SER A 4 1.08 -34.04 -48.35
CA SER A 4 1.71 -32.83 -47.84
C SER A 4 1.27 -32.56 -46.39
N LEU A 5 2.21 -32.50 -45.45
CA LEU A 5 1.99 -31.82 -44.17
C LEU A 5 2.10 -30.31 -44.42
N ARG A 6 1.00 -29.57 -44.25
CA ARG A 6 1.06 -28.11 -44.06
C ARG A 6 1.51 -27.84 -42.63
N LEU A 7 2.79 -27.46 -42.45
CA LEU A 7 3.22 -26.71 -41.28
C LEU A 7 2.56 -25.34 -41.33
N VAL A 8 1.69 -25.04 -40.37
CA VAL A 8 1.32 -23.66 -40.04
C VAL A 8 2.32 -23.20 -39.00
N SER A 9 3.36 -22.49 -39.45
CA SER A 9 4.26 -21.75 -38.58
C SER A 9 3.51 -20.53 -38.04
N ILE A 10 3.01 -20.60 -36.81
CA ILE A 10 2.61 -19.40 -36.08
C ILE A 10 3.91 -18.79 -35.53
N LEU A 11 4.41 -17.76 -36.19
CA LEU A 11 5.42 -16.88 -35.65
C LEU A 11 4.85 -16.22 -34.38
N VAL A 12 5.36 -16.62 -33.22
CA VAL A 12 5.20 -15.84 -31.99
C VAL A 12 6.11 -14.62 -32.12
N PHE A 13 5.53 -13.50 -32.56
CA PHE A 13 6.14 -12.19 -32.34
C PHE A 13 6.05 -11.90 -30.85
N ALA A 14 7.13 -12.18 -30.11
CA ALA A 14 7.34 -11.60 -28.79
C ALA A 14 7.69 -10.12 -28.95
N GLY A 15 6.69 -9.31 -29.32
CA GLY A 15 6.72 -7.88 -29.09
C GLY A 15 6.36 -7.66 -27.63
N MET A 16 7.27 -7.07 -26.84
CA MET A 16 6.90 -6.50 -25.54
C MET A 16 5.85 -5.40 -25.81
N VAL A 17 4.57 -5.77 -25.70
CA VAL A 17 3.50 -4.79 -25.55
C VAL A 17 3.71 -4.18 -24.17
N PRO A 18 3.91 -2.87 -24.03
CA PRO A 18 3.87 -2.26 -22.71
C PRO A 18 2.51 -2.60 -22.11
N ALA A 19 2.50 -3.25 -20.94
CA ALA A 19 1.27 -3.56 -20.24
C ALA A 19 0.48 -2.25 -20.10
N ALA A 20 -0.66 -2.17 -20.77
CA ALA A 20 -1.50 -0.99 -20.72
C ALA A 20 -2.01 -0.83 -19.29
N ILE A 21 -1.74 0.34 -18.69
CA ILE A 21 -2.12 0.67 -17.31
C ILE A 21 -3.56 1.18 -17.34
N ALA A 22 -4.44 0.62 -16.50
CA ALA A 22 -5.84 1.01 -16.44
C ALA A 22 -6.04 2.48 -15.99
N ALA A 23 -5.36 2.92 -14.94
CA ALA A 23 -5.24 4.34 -14.57
C ALA A 23 -3.85 4.90 -14.96
N PRO A 24 -3.69 5.58 -16.11
CA PRO A 24 -2.37 6.05 -16.54
C PRO A 24 -1.88 7.22 -15.67
N PRO A 25 -0.62 7.20 -15.21
CA PRO A 25 -0.06 8.31 -14.46
C PRO A 25 0.21 9.53 -15.35
N THR A 26 0.24 10.71 -14.73
CA THR A 26 0.48 11.99 -15.42
C THR A 26 1.93 12.47 -15.28
N PRO A 27 2.42 13.34 -16.20
CA PRO A 27 3.78 13.90 -16.09
C PRO A 27 4.07 14.63 -14.76
N GLU A 28 3.08 15.29 -14.17
CA GLU A 28 3.30 16.06 -12.93
C GLU A 28 3.40 15.15 -11.70
N GLU A 29 2.70 14.00 -11.70
CA GLU A 29 2.89 12.96 -10.67
C GLU A 29 4.34 12.43 -10.67
N PHE A 30 4.93 12.22 -11.85
CA PHE A 30 6.35 11.87 -11.95
C PHE A 30 7.27 13.01 -11.48
N ARG A 31 6.87 14.27 -11.65
CA ARG A 31 7.62 15.45 -11.18
C ARG A 31 7.57 15.56 -9.65
N LEU A 32 6.42 15.28 -9.03
CA LEU A 32 6.28 15.17 -7.57
C LEU A 32 7.20 14.09 -6.99
N ARG A 33 7.18 12.88 -7.59
CA ARG A 33 8.09 11.79 -7.22
C ARG A 33 9.56 12.19 -7.37
N GLN A 34 9.94 12.84 -8.47
CA GLN A 34 11.31 13.28 -8.68
C GLN A 34 11.74 14.37 -7.69
N SER A 35 10.84 15.29 -7.34
CA SER A 35 11.07 16.32 -6.33
C SER A 35 11.35 15.69 -4.96
N TRP A 36 10.54 14.69 -4.55
CA TRP A 36 10.77 13.91 -3.35
C TRP A 36 12.16 13.25 -3.34
N LEU A 37 12.50 12.51 -4.40
CA LEU A 37 13.79 11.83 -4.54
C LEU A 37 14.97 12.79 -4.47
N ASN A 38 14.89 13.94 -5.13
CA ASN A 38 15.96 14.93 -5.13
C ASN A 38 16.14 15.60 -3.78
N ARG A 39 15.06 15.78 -3.02
CA ARG A 39 15.08 16.34 -1.67
C ARG A 39 15.69 15.37 -0.67
N VAL A 40 15.17 14.14 -0.61
CA VAL A 40 15.50 13.16 0.44
C VAL A 40 16.74 12.35 0.10
N PHE A 41 16.91 12.01 -1.19
CA PHE A 41 17.97 11.15 -1.69
C PHE A 41 18.77 11.86 -2.80
N SER A 42 19.32 13.05 -2.52
CA SER A 42 20.00 13.84 -3.57
C SER A 42 21.18 13.08 -4.22
N ALA A 43 21.28 13.15 -5.55
CA ALA A 43 22.27 12.40 -6.34
C ALA A 43 23.69 12.98 -6.29
N GLY A 44 23.83 14.27 -5.99
CA GLY A 44 25.12 14.93 -5.86
C GLY A 44 25.75 14.74 -4.47
N GLU A 45 26.96 15.27 -4.36
CA GLU A 45 27.58 15.62 -3.08
C GLU A 45 26.77 16.72 -2.35
N SER A 46 27.20 17.05 -1.13
CA SER A 46 26.50 17.98 -0.25
C SER A 46 26.48 19.42 -0.78
N SER A 47 25.29 19.89 -1.14
CA SER A 47 24.81 21.18 -0.62
C SER A 47 23.70 20.87 0.39
N ALA A 48 23.59 21.64 1.47
CA ALA A 48 22.43 21.52 2.36
C ALA A 48 21.13 21.62 1.53
N PRO A 49 20.03 20.92 1.88
CA PRO A 49 18.80 21.03 1.10
C PRO A 49 18.19 22.42 1.27
N ALA A 50 17.52 22.90 0.21
CA ALA A 50 16.77 24.14 0.26
C ALA A 50 15.43 23.93 0.98
N PHE A 51 15.05 24.86 1.86
CA PHE A 51 13.79 24.83 2.60
C PHE A 51 13.38 26.25 3.03
N ILE A 52 12.18 26.38 3.58
CA ILE A 52 11.63 27.63 4.06
C ILE A 52 11.39 27.54 5.58
N GLU A 53 11.77 28.57 6.33
CA GLU A 53 11.59 28.64 7.77
C GLU A 53 10.75 29.89 8.10
N VAL A 54 9.69 29.74 8.89
CA VAL A 54 8.98 30.89 9.46
C VAL A 54 9.72 31.30 10.73
N VAL A 55 10.43 32.42 10.67
CA VAL A 55 11.23 32.93 11.81
C VAL A 55 10.46 33.90 12.69
N TYR A 56 9.37 34.45 12.17
CA TYR A 56 8.46 35.29 12.95
C TYR A 56 7.07 35.28 12.33
N GLU A 57 6.07 35.14 13.18
CA GLU A 57 4.68 35.45 12.90
C GLU A 57 4.01 35.90 14.19
N ASP A 58 3.01 36.76 14.07
CA ASP A 58 2.21 37.21 15.20
C ASP A 58 1.08 36.23 15.53
N THR A 59 0.52 35.57 14.51
CA THR A 59 -0.51 34.53 14.60
C THR A 59 -0.15 33.36 13.67
N PRO A 60 -0.22 32.11 14.16
CA PRO A 60 -0.03 30.92 13.33
C PRO A 60 -1.08 30.84 12.23
N GLU A 61 -0.65 31.06 10.99
CA GLU A 61 -1.52 31.06 9.81
C GLU A 61 -0.87 30.32 8.63
N THR A 62 -1.69 29.57 7.89
CA THR A 62 -1.30 28.75 6.73
C THR A 62 -0.63 29.58 5.64
N ILE A 63 0.44 29.06 5.03
CA ILE A 63 1.05 29.64 3.83
C ILE A 63 0.47 28.92 2.61
N ALA A 64 -0.28 29.64 1.78
CA ALA A 64 -0.90 29.08 0.57
C ALA A 64 0.10 29.07 -0.59
N ARG A 65 0.18 27.96 -1.35
CA ARG A 65 1.26 27.69 -2.33
C ARG A 65 0.82 27.53 -3.80
N THR A 66 -0.42 27.12 -4.03
CA THR A 66 -0.99 26.84 -5.38
C THR A 66 -2.39 27.42 -5.57
N ARG A 67 -3.07 27.76 -4.47
CA ARG A 67 -4.40 28.34 -4.42
C ARG A 67 -4.45 29.39 -3.32
N SER A 68 -5.36 30.35 -3.47
CA SER A 68 -5.72 31.29 -2.41
C SER A 68 -6.28 30.56 -1.20
N TRP A 69 -6.33 31.23 -0.04
CA TRP A 69 -7.11 30.72 1.11
C TRP A 69 -8.60 30.53 0.83
N ARG A 70 -9.09 31.02 -0.32
CA ARG A 70 -10.46 30.87 -0.79
C ARG A 70 -10.61 29.75 -1.84
N GLY A 71 -9.55 28.96 -2.07
CA GLY A 71 -9.54 27.82 -3.00
C GLY A 71 -9.52 28.21 -4.47
N THR A 72 -9.37 29.50 -4.79
CA THR A 72 -9.32 30.01 -6.18
C THR A 72 -7.87 30.10 -6.68
N PRO A 73 -7.64 30.23 -8.00
CA PRO A 73 -6.34 30.67 -8.51
C PRO A 73 -5.90 31.98 -7.84
N PHE A 74 -4.59 32.15 -7.67
CA PHE A 74 -4.01 33.38 -7.16
C PHE A 74 -4.26 34.54 -8.13
N GLN A 75 -4.56 35.73 -7.60
CA GLN A 75 -4.80 36.90 -8.44
C GLN A 75 -4.22 38.18 -7.83
N LEU A 76 -3.49 38.95 -8.63
CA LEU A 76 -3.07 40.33 -8.32
C LEU A 76 -3.69 41.26 -9.36
N GLY A 77 -4.56 42.17 -8.93
CA GLY A 77 -5.39 42.94 -9.85
C GLY A 77 -6.26 42.02 -10.70
N GLU A 78 -6.08 42.08 -12.03
CA GLU A 78 -6.75 41.19 -12.99
C GLU A 78 -5.90 39.96 -13.39
N LYS A 79 -4.59 40.00 -13.12
CA LYS A 79 -3.64 38.94 -13.54
C LYS A 79 -3.73 37.72 -12.63
N THR A 80 -3.87 36.54 -13.24
CA THR A 80 -4.00 35.25 -12.55
C THR A 80 -2.67 34.50 -12.57
N TYR A 81 -2.37 33.79 -11.47
CA TYR A 81 -1.16 33.01 -11.29
C TYR A 81 -1.50 31.57 -10.91
N ALA A 82 -0.68 30.64 -11.39
CA ALA A 82 -0.78 29.24 -11.00
C ALA A 82 -0.11 28.99 -9.64
N ASN A 83 0.97 29.72 -9.33
CA ASN A 83 1.81 29.45 -8.17
C ASN A 83 2.24 30.73 -7.44
N GLY A 84 2.48 30.62 -6.14
CA GLY A 84 3.00 31.71 -5.33
C GLY A 84 3.14 31.32 -3.86
N LEU A 85 3.60 32.25 -3.03
CA LEU A 85 3.48 32.12 -1.57
C LEU A 85 2.56 33.22 -1.07
N ALA A 86 1.36 32.84 -0.63
CA ALA A 86 0.41 33.78 -0.02
C ALA A 86 0.37 33.58 1.49
N PHE A 87 0.51 34.69 2.22
CA PHE A 87 0.42 34.74 3.67
C PHE A 87 0.14 36.17 4.14
N ASN A 88 -0.34 36.30 5.38
CA ASN A 88 -0.86 37.58 5.86
C ASN A 88 0.30 38.49 6.26
N SER A 89 0.05 39.79 6.40
CA SER A 89 1.08 40.70 6.91
C SER A 89 1.56 40.30 8.31
N THR A 90 2.73 40.81 8.67
CA THR A 90 3.47 40.51 9.90
C THR A 90 4.06 39.08 9.98
N LYS A 91 4.37 38.49 8.83
CA LYS A 91 5.08 37.20 8.73
C LYS A 91 6.44 37.35 8.06
N HIS A 92 7.44 36.71 8.64
CA HIS A 92 8.82 36.69 8.16
C HIS A 92 9.24 35.26 7.85
N ILE A 93 9.81 35.10 6.67
CA ILE A 93 10.15 33.80 6.13
C ILE A 93 11.60 33.82 5.66
N VAL A 94 12.44 32.96 6.22
CA VAL A 94 13.79 32.71 5.72
C VAL A 94 13.74 31.58 4.70
N VAL A 95 14.34 31.82 3.55
CA VAL A 95 14.51 30.85 2.46
C VAL A 95 15.96 30.38 2.50
N HIS A 96 16.15 29.13 2.90
CA HIS A 96 17.42 28.42 2.89
C HIS A 96 17.60 27.78 1.52
N LEU A 97 18.74 28.00 0.85
CA LEU A 97 18.97 27.54 -0.52
C LEU A 97 20.02 26.43 -0.60
N GLY A 98 20.86 26.31 0.43
CA GLY A 98 21.94 25.33 0.49
C GLY A 98 23.11 25.60 -0.45
N LYS A 99 22.92 26.47 -1.44
CA LYS A 99 23.91 26.90 -2.43
C LYS A 99 23.86 28.42 -2.61
N PRO A 100 24.96 29.04 -3.07
CA PRO A 100 25.00 30.47 -3.35
C PRO A 100 24.00 30.87 -4.43
N ALA A 101 23.25 31.95 -4.19
CA ALA A 101 22.30 32.47 -5.16
C ALA A 101 22.62 33.85 -5.70
N ARG A 102 22.34 34.01 -6.99
CA ARG A 102 22.60 35.23 -7.73
C ARG A 102 21.44 36.22 -7.62
N ARG A 103 20.20 35.74 -7.77
CA ARG A 103 19.06 36.63 -8.03
C ARG A 103 17.75 36.06 -7.50
N PHE A 104 16.88 36.92 -6.99
CA PHE A 104 15.50 36.60 -6.60
C PHE A 104 14.52 37.47 -7.39
N THR A 105 13.47 36.84 -7.93
CA THR A 105 12.43 37.51 -8.72
C THR A 105 11.04 37.05 -8.29
N ALA A 106 10.07 37.96 -8.24
CA ALA A 106 8.66 37.67 -7.96
C ALA A 106 7.76 38.79 -8.49
N GLU A 107 6.43 38.58 -8.50
CA GLU A 107 5.46 39.67 -8.52
C GLU A 107 4.70 39.69 -7.19
N ILE A 108 4.63 40.85 -6.55
CA ILE A 108 4.04 41.03 -5.22
C ILE A 108 2.76 41.86 -5.26
N GLY A 109 1.89 41.67 -4.29
CA GLY A 109 0.72 42.52 -4.05
C GLY A 109 -0.26 41.88 -3.08
N ILE A 110 -1.35 42.61 -2.79
CA ILE A 110 -2.48 42.08 -2.01
C ILE A 110 -3.35 41.22 -2.94
N GLU A 111 -3.63 39.99 -2.52
CA GLU A 111 -4.45 39.03 -3.25
C GLU A 111 -5.84 39.61 -3.53
N ASN A 112 -6.36 39.38 -4.73
CA ASN A 112 -7.70 39.81 -5.13
C ASN A 112 -8.74 38.70 -4.90
N ASN A 113 -9.38 38.69 -3.73
CA ASN A 113 -10.46 37.76 -3.38
C ASN A 113 -11.63 38.50 -2.69
N ASP A 114 -12.72 37.81 -2.38
CA ASP A 114 -13.91 38.42 -1.77
C ASP A 114 -13.71 38.90 -0.32
N ASN A 115 -12.67 38.42 0.39
CA ASN A 115 -12.29 38.98 1.69
C ASN A 115 -11.52 40.30 1.50
N THR A 116 -10.44 40.34 0.72
CA THR A 116 -9.65 41.57 0.53
C THR A 116 -10.43 42.69 -0.16
N ARG A 117 -11.44 42.35 -0.99
CA ARG A 117 -12.42 43.32 -1.54
C ARG A 117 -13.29 43.97 -0.45
N GLN A 118 -13.67 43.21 0.59
CA GLN A 118 -14.39 43.76 1.74
C GLN A 118 -13.52 44.69 2.57
N GLY A 119 -12.24 44.34 2.76
CA GLY A 119 -11.26 45.21 3.42
C GLY A 119 -11.09 46.53 2.68
N GLU A 120 -10.90 46.46 1.36
CA GLU A 120 -10.76 47.65 0.51
C GLU A 120 -12.00 48.56 0.58
N ALA A 121 -13.22 48.00 0.59
CA ALA A 121 -14.45 48.77 0.74
C ALA A 121 -14.55 49.51 2.09
N GLN A 122 -13.80 49.04 3.10
CA GLN A 122 -13.68 49.66 4.43
C GLN A 122 -12.44 50.57 4.55
N GLY A 123 -11.68 50.76 3.47
CA GLY A 123 -10.46 51.55 3.48
C GLY A 123 -9.27 50.87 4.15
N GLN A 124 -9.32 49.55 4.34
CA GLN A 124 -8.28 48.72 4.97
C GLN A 124 -7.64 47.76 3.95
N GLY A 125 -6.69 46.93 4.39
CA GLY A 125 -5.98 45.99 3.53
C GLY A 125 -4.81 46.65 2.82
N SER A 126 -3.72 46.86 3.54
CA SER A 126 -2.49 47.44 3.01
C SER A 126 -1.25 46.82 3.60
N ALA A 127 -0.23 46.55 2.77
CA ALA A 127 1.00 45.93 3.24
C ALA A 127 2.24 46.45 2.52
N THR A 128 3.40 46.27 3.15
CA THR A 128 4.71 46.43 2.51
C THR A 128 5.45 45.10 2.44
N PHE A 129 6.19 44.90 1.36
CA PHE A 129 6.95 43.69 1.08
C PHE A 129 8.43 43.99 1.17
N HIS A 130 9.19 43.10 1.80
CA HIS A 130 10.62 43.28 2.02
C HIS A 130 11.40 42.04 1.62
N VAL A 131 12.62 42.25 1.10
CA VAL A 131 13.61 41.18 0.89
C VAL A 131 14.89 41.56 1.62
N LEU A 132 15.43 40.66 2.44
CA LEU A 132 16.71 40.84 3.11
C LEU A 132 17.68 39.73 2.69
N ALA A 133 18.92 40.08 2.36
CA ALA A 133 19.98 39.12 2.08
C ALA A 133 21.21 39.46 2.92
N LYS A 134 21.86 38.46 3.51
CA LYS A 134 23.01 38.64 4.43
C LYS A 134 22.72 39.67 5.54
N GLY A 135 21.50 39.63 6.09
CA GLY A 135 21.04 40.53 7.15
C GLY A 135 20.80 41.99 6.72
N LYS A 136 20.87 42.32 5.41
CA LYS A 136 20.62 43.67 4.88
C LYS A 136 19.35 43.69 4.04
N GLU A 137 18.54 44.73 4.21
CA GLU A 137 17.36 44.96 3.35
C GLU A 137 17.81 45.36 1.95
N VAL A 138 17.51 44.50 0.98
CA VAL A 138 17.85 44.68 -0.44
C VAL A 138 16.65 45.11 -1.28
N PHE A 139 15.44 44.99 -0.74
CA PHE A 139 14.19 45.44 -1.37
C PHE A 139 13.17 45.88 -0.31
N THR A 140 12.45 46.97 -0.61
CA THR A 140 11.24 47.40 0.10
C THR A 140 10.26 47.98 -0.90
N SER A 141 9.01 47.50 -0.90
CA SER A 141 7.93 48.06 -1.72
C SER A 141 7.37 49.35 -1.10
N PRO A 142 6.68 50.21 -1.88
CA PRO A 142 5.71 51.14 -1.29
C PRO A 142 4.59 50.37 -0.57
N VAL A 143 3.72 51.08 0.16
CA VAL A 143 2.48 50.50 0.69
C VAL A 143 1.61 50.10 -0.50
N LEU A 144 1.30 48.81 -0.61
CA LEU A 144 0.47 48.24 -1.66
C LEU A 144 -0.93 47.94 -1.13
N ARG A 145 -1.93 48.21 -1.96
CA ARG A 145 -3.35 47.86 -1.78
C ARG A 145 -3.82 46.97 -2.92
N ARG A 146 -4.95 46.29 -2.74
CA ARG A 146 -5.53 45.35 -3.73
C ARG A 146 -5.63 45.95 -5.14
N LYS A 147 -6.11 47.19 -5.27
CA LYS A 147 -6.24 47.90 -6.56
C LYS A 147 -4.92 48.19 -7.29
N ASP A 148 -3.78 48.16 -6.61
CA ASP A 148 -2.50 48.52 -7.21
C ASP A 148 -1.97 47.42 -8.14
N GLY A 149 -2.53 46.21 -8.05
CA GLY A 149 -2.18 45.09 -8.91
C GLY A 149 -0.77 44.53 -8.64
N PRO A 150 -0.18 43.81 -9.60
CA PRO A 150 1.13 43.21 -9.41
C PRO A 150 2.26 44.23 -9.50
N SER A 151 3.18 44.17 -8.54
CA SER A 151 4.42 44.96 -8.53
C SER A 151 5.64 44.02 -8.67
N PRO A 152 6.58 44.27 -9.60
CA PRO A 152 7.70 43.37 -9.82
C PRO A 152 8.78 43.52 -8.74
N VAL A 153 9.34 42.38 -8.31
CA VAL A 153 10.54 42.28 -7.48
C VAL A 153 11.63 41.64 -8.32
N ASP A 154 12.80 42.28 -8.33
CA ASP A 154 13.97 41.78 -9.03
C ASP A 154 15.25 42.27 -8.34
N VAL A 155 15.86 41.41 -7.51
CA VAL A 155 17.00 41.78 -6.65
C VAL A 155 18.14 40.79 -6.69
N SER A 156 19.37 41.30 -6.52
CA SER A 156 20.56 40.50 -6.33
C SER A 156 20.57 39.89 -4.93
N LEU A 157 20.95 38.62 -4.83
CA LEU A 157 21.21 37.93 -3.55
C LEU A 157 22.71 37.89 -3.20
N ASP A 158 23.59 38.39 -4.09
CA ASP A 158 25.03 38.52 -3.84
C ASP A 158 25.72 37.22 -3.36
N GLY A 159 25.31 36.07 -3.89
CA GLY A 159 25.87 34.77 -3.48
C GLY A 159 25.41 34.32 -2.09
N ALA A 160 24.31 34.86 -1.56
CA ALA A 160 23.76 34.41 -0.29
C ALA A 160 23.21 32.97 -0.40
N ASN A 161 23.46 32.16 0.63
CA ASN A 161 22.91 30.81 0.78
C ASN A 161 21.53 30.80 1.46
N GLU A 162 21.11 31.95 1.98
CA GLU A 162 19.81 32.19 2.58
C GLU A 162 19.41 33.66 2.39
N PHE A 163 18.10 33.93 2.34
CA PHE A 163 17.56 35.28 2.32
C PHE A 163 16.16 35.28 2.95
N GLU A 164 15.69 36.44 3.39
CA GLU A 164 14.41 36.59 4.08
C GLU A 164 13.42 37.36 3.21
N ILE A 165 12.17 36.88 3.15
CA ILE A 165 11.03 37.62 2.63
C ILE A 165 10.09 37.98 3.77
N ARG A 166 9.57 39.21 3.77
CA ARG A 166 8.64 39.69 4.81
C ARG A 166 7.45 40.39 4.20
N ILE A 167 6.31 40.28 4.85
CA ILE A 167 5.16 41.15 4.63
C ILE A 167 4.90 41.87 5.95
N LYS A 168 4.82 43.21 5.93
CA LYS A 168 4.49 44.03 7.11
C LYS A 168 3.18 44.78 6.86
N ASP A 169 2.50 45.13 7.94
CA ASP A 169 1.32 45.99 7.93
C ASP A 169 1.66 47.35 7.28
N GLY A 170 0.78 47.82 6.39
CA GLY A 170 0.88 49.11 5.71
C GLY A 170 0.42 50.31 6.55
N GLY A 171 -0.02 50.05 7.79
CA GLY A 171 -0.36 51.05 8.79
C GLY A 171 -1.86 51.16 9.10
N ASP A 172 -2.70 50.26 8.58
CA ASP A 172 -4.13 50.15 8.88
C ASP A 172 -4.49 48.89 9.69
N GLY A 173 -3.47 48.18 10.19
CA GLY A 173 -3.58 46.94 10.95
C GLY A 173 -3.69 45.73 10.03
N ARG A 174 -3.29 44.55 10.52
CA ARG A 174 -3.13 43.31 9.72
C ARG A 174 -4.39 42.75 9.03
N GLY A 175 -5.54 43.37 9.22
CA GLY A 175 -6.81 42.89 8.69
C GLY A 175 -6.82 43.04 7.17
N TRP A 176 -7.19 41.97 6.46
CA TRP A 176 -7.27 41.95 4.99
C TRP A 176 -5.93 42.12 4.25
N ASP A 177 -4.79 42.03 4.94
CA ASP A 177 -3.44 42.16 4.37
C ASP A 177 -2.92 40.86 3.76
N GLN A 178 -3.77 40.21 2.98
CA GLN A 178 -3.48 38.91 2.36
C GLN A 178 -2.49 39.09 1.22
N GLY A 179 -1.20 39.12 1.54
CA GLY A 179 -0.15 39.37 0.55
C GLY A 179 0.29 38.10 -0.18
N LEU A 180 0.71 38.28 -1.42
CA LEU A 180 1.10 37.19 -2.32
C LEU A 180 2.46 37.51 -2.97
N TRP A 181 3.38 36.56 -2.89
CA TRP A 181 4.61 36.49 -3.68
C TRP A 181 4.39 35.54 -4.86
N ALA A 182 3.82 36.05 -5.95
CA ALA A 182 3.49 35.26 -7.14
C ALA A 182 4.74 34.91 -7.96
N GLU A 183 4.79 33.66 -8.46
CA GLU A 183 5.88 33.15 -9.32
C GLU A 183 7.30 33.42 -8.74
N ALA A 184 7.41 33.39 -7.41
CA ALA A 184 8.65 33.68 -6.70
C ALA A 184 9.73 32.63 -6.99
N LYS A 185 10.86 33.08 -7.55
CA LYS A 185 11.95 32.24 -8.09
C LYS A 185 13.32 32.77 -7.69
N VAL A 186 14.25 31.86 -7.49
CA VAL A 186 15.67 32.12 -7.22
C VAL A 186 16.52 31.52 -8.33
N LEU A 187 17.46 32.29 -8.86
CA LEU A 187 18.51 31.80 -9.74
C LEU A 187 19.79 31.61 -8.92
N THR A 188 20.27 30.37 -8.80
CA THR A 188 21.53 30.04 -8.13
C THR A 188 22.74 30.37 -9.01
N GLU A 189 23.94 30.42 -8.42
CA GLU A 189 25.18 30.67 -9.18
C GLU A 189 25.51 29.57 -10.20
N ASP A 190 25.08 28.33 -9.95
CA ASP A 190 25.24 27.20 -10.87
C ASP A 190 24.17 27.18 -11.99
N GLY A 191 23.29 28.19 -12.05
CA GLY A 191 22.26 28.33 -13.08
C GLY A 191 20.95 27.59 -12.78
N THR A 192 20.84 26.91 -11.63
CA THR A 192 19.58 26.28 -11.19
C THR A 192 18.53 27.34 -10.86
N VAL A 193 17.29 27.09 -11.27
CA VAL A 193 16.13 27.92 -10.89
C VAL A 193 15.33 27.17 -9.82
N ILE A 194 15.16 27.79 -8.66
CA ILE A 194 14.40 27.27 -7.52
C ILE A 194 13.10 28.07 -7.40
N SER A 195 11.96 27.40 -7.47
CA SER A 195 10.67 28.04 -7.21
C SER A 195 10.32 27.95 -5.73
N LEU A 196 10.04 29.08 -5.08
CA LEU A 196 9.81 29.12 -3.62
C LEU A 196 8.58 28.31 -3.18
N HIS A 197 7.52 28.29 -3.99
CA HIS A 197 6.30 27.52 -3.66
C HIS A 197 6.56 26.01 -3.54
N GLU A 198 7.60 25.49 -4.21
CA GLU A 198 8.00 24.08 -4.20
C GLU A 198 8.92 23.73 -3.03
N LEU A 199 9.49 24.74 -2.35
CA LEU A 199 10.41 24.49 -1.24
C LEU A 199 9.66 23.97 -0.02
N PRO A 200 10.08 22.86 0.60
CA PRO A 200 9.48 22.39 1.84
C PRO A 200 9.65 23.45 2.93
N MET A 201 8.77 23.49 3.92
CA MET A 201 9.15 24.19 5.15
C MET A 201 10.21 23.36 5.90
N GLN A 202 10.86 23.98 6.88
CA GLN A 202 11.80 23.33 7.79
C GLN A 202 11.21 22.02 8.32
N GLY A 203 11.95 20.93 8.10
CA GLY A 203 11.61 19.57 8.49
C GLY A 203 12.85 18.69 8.32
N ASN A 204 12.76 17.41 8.68
CA ASN A 204 13.91 16.51 8.60
C ASN A 204 14.42 16.40 7.14
N PRO A 205 15.62 16.92 6.84
CA PRO A 205 16.13 16.97 5.48
C PRO A 205 16.50 15.59 4.91
N PHE A 206 16.68 14.60 5.77
CA PHE A 206 17.17 13.27 5.39
C PHE A 206 16.04 12.27 5.14
N GLY A 207 14.80 12.60 5.49
CA GLY A 207 13.64 11.71 5.39
C GLY A 207 13.70 10.45 6.25
N ILE A 208 14.80 10.23 6.98
CA ILE A 208 15.05 9.17 7.95
C ILE A 208 15.43 9.82 9.27
N SER A 209 14.96 9.27 10.39
CA SER A 209 15.40 9.74 11.71
C SER A 209 15.72 8.61 12.67
N PHE A 210 16.61 8.89 13.61
CA PHE A 210 16.96 8.03 14.74
C PHE A 210 17.67 8.87 15.80
N ARG A 211 17.81 8.32 17.00
CA ARG A 211 18.76 8.83 17.99
C ARG A 211 19.96 7.90 18.07
N TYR A 212 21.15 8.47 18.19
CA TYR A 212 22.39 7.72 18.33
C TYR A 212 23.20 8.27 19.50
N GLY A 213 23.29 7.49 20.58
CA GLY A 213 23.72 7.99 21.87
C GLY A 213 22.78 9.10 22.38
N SER A 214 23.33 10.28 22.68
CA SER A 214 22.53 11.40 23.18
C SER A 214 21.99 12.34 22.09
N GLN A 215 22.38 12.15 20.84
CA GLN A 215 22.12 13.09 19.73
C GLN A 215 21.07 12.55 18.75
N GLY A 216 20.37 13.45 18.05
CA GLY A 216 19.47 13.10 16.96
C GLY A 216 20.21 12.97 15.63
N SER A 217 19.65 12.20 14.71
CA SER A 217 20.20 11.98 13.37
C SER A 217 20.34 13.27 12.55
N GLU A 218 19.49 14.26 12.75
CA GLU A 218 19.54 15.55 12.05
C GLU A 218 20.86 16.29 12.29
N ASP A 219 21.36 16.25 13.54
CA ASP A 219 22.64 16.86 13.91
C ASP A 219 23.85 16.06 13.41
N GLN A 220 23.68 14.74 13.28
CA GLN A 220 24.77 13.81 13.01
C GLN A 220 24.98 13.57 11.52
N LEU A 221 23.92 13.28 10.77
CA LEU A 221 24.01 12.93 9.36
C LEU A 221 24.60 14.08 8.52
N GLY A 222 24.42 15.33 8.94
CA GLY A 222 25.07 16.49 8.34
C GLY A 222 26.60 16.55 8.52
N ARG A 223 27.16 15.75 9.43
CA ARG A 223 28.62 15.67 9.72
C ARG A 223 29.24 14.37 9.23
N TRP A 224 28.43 13.39 8.86
CA TRP A 224 28.90 12.08 8.39
C TRP A 224 29.34 12.17 6.94
N THR A 225 30.22 11.24 6.55
CA THR A 225 30.59 11.12 5.14
C THR A 225 29.38 10.60 4.37
N ARG A 226 28.99 11.28 3.29
CA ARG A 226 27.86 10.90 2.45
C ARG A 226 28.32 10.57 1.04
N THR A 227 27.89 9.42 0.53
CA THR A 227 28.08 9.04 -0.87
C THR A 227 26.74 8.65 -1.49
N THR A 228 26.58 8.94 -2.77
CA THR A 228 25.39 8.54 -3.54
C THR A 228 25.82 7.81 -4.80
N GLN A 229 25.13 6.72 -5.10
CA GLN A 229 25.31 5.95 -6.33
C GLN A 229 23.95 5.72 -6.98
N GLU A 230 23.92 5.67 -8.31
CA GLU A 230 22.70 5.37 -9.07
C GLU A 230 22.96 4.22 -10.04
N GLN A 231 22.03 3.28 -10.10
CA GLN A 231 22.14 2.07 -10.90
C GLN A 231 20.78 1.74 -11.54
N ALA A 232 20.77 1.37 -12.82
CA ALA A 232 19.59 0.77 -13.43
C ALA A 232 19.46 -0.70 -12.98
N LEU A 233 18.31 -1.08 -12.42
CA LEU A 233 18.00 -2.48 -12.05
C LEU A 233 17.25 -3.19 -13.18
N SER A 234 16.40 -2.47 -13.90
CA SER A 234 15.65 -2.94 -15.06
C SER A 234 15.31 -1.75 -15.98
N PRO A 235 14.65 -1.96 -17.14
CA PRO A 235 14.21 -0.84 -17.98
C PRO A 235 13.36 0.19 -17.21
N ASN A 236 12.48 -0.29 -16.33
CA ASN A 236 11.51 0.54 -15.61
C ASN A 236 11.91 0.87 -14.16
N VAL A 237 12.99 0.30 -13.63
CA VAL A 237 13.41 0.51 -12.24
C VAL A 237 14.88 0.92 -12.18
N SER A 238 15.16 1.99 -11.45
CA SER A 238 16.52 2.42 -11.08
C SER A 238 16.63 2.57 -9.57
N ARG A 239 17.77 2.20 -9.02
CA ARG A 239 18.09 2.36 -7.60
C ARG A 239 19.03 3.53 -7.39
N ARG A 240 18.68 4.39 -6.45
CA ARG A 240 19.59 5.35 -5.84
C ARG A 240 19.97 4.87 -4.45
N GLU A 241 21.26 4.64 -4.24
CA GLU A 241 21.80 4.23 -2.96
C GLU A 241 22.51 5.42 -2.31
N VAL A 242 22.10 5.78 -1.10
CA VAL A 242 22.71 6.85 -0.30
C VAL A 242 23.34 6.22 0.93
N THR A 243 24.64 6.42 1.11
CA THR A 243 25.38 5.87 2.24
C THR A 243 25.93 6.99 3.11
N TYR A 244 25.60 6.95 4.39
CA TYR A 244 26.14 7.80 5.44
C TYR A 244 27.08 6.97 6.32
N ALA A 245 28.29 7.46 6.58
CA ALA A 245 29.26 6.77 7.43
C ALA A 245 29.76 7.70 8.55
N ASP A 246 29.61 7.24 9.80
CA ASP A 246 30.16 7.90 10.98
C ASP A 246 31.66 7.63 11.08
N PRO A 247 32.54 8.64 10.90
CA PRO A 247 33.97 8.44 11.00
C PRO A 247 34.44 8.10 12.43
N ALA A 248 33.64 8.40 13.46
CA ALA A 248 34.03 8.19 14.85
C ALA A 248 33.81 6.74 15.32
N THR A 249 32.68 6.15 14.95
CA THR A 249 32.29 4.81 15.42
C THR A 249 32.37 3.72 14.36
N GLY A 250 32.38 4.09 13.08
CA GLY A 250 32.28 3.14 11.96
C GLY A 250 30.86 2.64 11.70
N LEU A 251 29.82 3.28 12.26
CA LEU A 251 28.42 3.01 11.88
C LEU A 251 28.15 3.53 10.47
N GLU A 252 27.67 2.65 9.60
CA GLU A 252 27.17 2.96 8.26
C GLU A 252 25.65 2.87 8.23
N ILE A 253 25.00 3.82 7.55
CA ILE A 253 23.59 3.77 7.17
C ILE A 253 23.50 3.85 5.66
N ARG A 254 23.02 2.78 5.04
CA ARG A 254 22.86 2.66 3.60
C ARG A 254 21.38 2.59 3.25
N VAL A 255 20.87 3.62 2.59
CA VAL A 255 19.49 3.69 2.12
C VAL A 255 19.43 3.32 0.65
N ARG A 256 18.64 2.29 0.32
CA ARG A 256 18.39 1.87 -1.06
C ARG A 256 17.01 2.34 -1.47
N ALA A 257 16.94 3.34 -2.35
CA ALA A 257 15.70 3.90 -2.87
C ALA A 257 15.48 3.48 -4.34
N ASP A 258 14.46 2.66 -4.58
CA ASP A 258 14.04 2.21 -5.90
C ASP A 258 13.02 3.19 -6.48
N GLN A 259 13.36 3.75 -7.63
CA GLN A 259 12.53 4.65 -8.43
C GLN A 259 11.91 3.87 -9.59
N PHE A 260 10.58 3.97 -9.71
CA PHE A 260 9.82 3.40 -10.80
C PHE A 260 9.62 4.45 -11.90
N LYS A 261 9.86 4.07 -13.16
CA LYS A 261 9.77 4.96 -14.33
C LYS A 261 8.41 4.89 -15.02
N ASP A 262 7.67 3.81 -14.79
CA ASP A 262 6.33 3.54 -15.30
C ASP A 262 5.21 3.92 -14.29
N TYR A 263 5.55 4.12 -13.02
CA TYR A 263 4.65 4.64 -11.99
C TYR A 263 5.30 5.78 -11.18
N PRO A 264 4.52 6.76 -10.69
CA PRO A 264 5.00 7.84 -9.84
C PRO A 264 5.22 7.34 -8.40
N ALA A 265 6.00 6.27 -8.25
CA ALA A 265 6.27 5.59 -6.99
C ALA A 265 7.77 5.57 -6.67
N VAL A 266 8.07 5.51 -5.38
CA VAL A 266 9.40 5.27 -4.83
C VAL A 266 9.28 4.32 -3.64
N GLU A 267 10.20 3.36 -3.56
CA GLU A 267 10.34 2.46 -2.42
C GLU A 267 11.71 2.60 -1.80
N TRP A 268 11.85 2.47 -0.49
CA TRP A 268 13.18 2.39 0.10
C TRP A 268 13.27 1.55 1.37
N VAL A 269 14.48 1.07 1.64
CA VAL A 269 14.89 0.36 2.85
C VAL A 269 16.22 0.93 3.31
N ALA A 270 16.37 1.18 4.62
CA ALA A 270 17.65 1.53 5.22
C ALA A 270 18.30 0.29 5.86
N TYR A 271 19.61 0.18 5.71
CA TYR A 271 20.45 -0.84 6.33
C TYR A 271 21.44 -0.15 7.25
N LEU A 272 21.56 -0.61 8.49
CA LEU A 272 22.51 -0.09 9.47
C LEU A 272 23.56 -1.16 9.71
N THR A 273 24.85 -0.84 9.49
CA THR A 273 25.97 -1.78 9.65
C THR A 273 27.03 -1.19 10.55
N ASN A 274 27.50 -1.96 11.53
CA ASN A 274 28.65 -1.56 12.34
C ASN A 274 29.95 -2.10 11.72
N HIS A 275 30.73 -1.23 11.06
CA HIS A 275 32.08 -1.54 10.57
C HIS A 275 33.18 -1.28 11.60
N GLY A 276 32.83 -0.75 12.77
CA GLY A 276 33.75 -0.54 13.88
C GLY A 276 34.20 -1.85 14.53
N ASN A 277 35.17 -1.73 15.43
CA ASN A 277 35.70 -2.85 16.23
C ASN A 277 35.08 -2.96 17.63
N ALA A 278 34.14 -2.08 17.97
CA ALA A 278 33.44 -2.04 19.24
C ALA A 278 31.92 -2.00 19.02
N LYS A 279 31.17 -2.34 20.08
CA LYS A 279 29.72 -2.15 20.13
C LYS A 279 29.38 -0.67 19.89
N THR A 280 28.38 -0.38 19.05
CA THR A 280 27.94 1.00 18.84
C THR A 280 27.32 1.58 20.11
N PRO A 281 27.31 2.92 20.29
CA PRO A 281 26.28 3.58 21.09
C PRO A 281 24.87 3.09 20.72
N ILE A 282 23.91 3.28 21.64
CA ILE A 282 22.51 2.92 21.39
C ILE A 282 21.99 3.68 20.17
N ILE A 283 21.35 2.95 19.27
CA ILE A 283 20.52 3.44 18.18
C ILE A 283 19.07 3.19 18.58
N GLU A 284 18.26 4.23 18.65
CA GLU A 284 16.85 4.12 19.07
C GLU A 284 15.92 4.99 18.23
N ASN A 285 14.64 4.66 18.23
CA ASN A 285 13.60 5.34 17.45
C ASN A 285 13.96 5.46 15.97
N ILE A 286 14.40 4.34 15.37
CA ILE A 286 14.76 4.25 13.96
C ILE A 286 13.49 4.35 13.11
N LEU A 287 13.33 5.49 12.44
CA LEU A 287 12.25 5.79 11.52
C LEU A 287 12.81 5.85 10.09
N PRO A 288 12.59 4.83 9.24
CA PRO A 288 12.90 4.92 7.81
C PRO A 288 12.07 5.97 7.08
N MET A 289 10.99 6.47 7.67
CA MET A 289 10.24 7.61 7.15
C MET A 289 10.05 8.63 8.26
N ASP A 290 10.55 9.85 8.04
CA ASP A 290 10.27 11.03 8.87
C ASP A 290 10.38 12.26 7.98
N GLY A 291 9.26 12.74 7.46
CA GLY A 291 9.29 13.86 6.54
C GLY A 291 7.95 14.53 6.28
N ILE A 292 8.03 15.71 5.68
CA ILE A 292 6.89 16.46 5.18
C ILE A 292 6.51 15.94 3.79
N LEU A 293 5.29 15.46 3.65
CA LEU A 293 4.74 14.96 2.39
C LEU A 293 4.36 16.15 1.48
N PRO A 294 4.54 16.04 0.15
CA PRO A 294 4.13 17.06 -0.81
C PRO A 294 2.62 17.02 -1.06
N VAL A 295 1.82 17.13 0.00
CA VAL A 295 0.36 17.17 -0.05
C VAL A 295 -0.09 18.61 0.15
N SER A 296 -0.72 19.19 -0.87
CA SER A 296 -1.28 20.53 -0.79
C SER A 296 -2.58 20.51 0.00
N THR A 297 -2.74 21.44 0.94
CA THR A 297 -3.93 21.54 1.81
C THR A 297 -4.50 22.96 1.80
N SER A 298 -5.76 23.10 2.19
CA SER A 298 -6.38 24.37 2.58
C SER A 298 -6.47 24.52 4.11
N GLY A 299 -5.51 23.90 4.84
CA GLY A 299 -5.46 23.87 6.30
C GLY A 299 -5.80 22.50 6.92
N SER A 300 -6.21 21.51 6.15
CA SER A 300 -6.34 20.12 6.62
C SER A 300 -6.15 19.13 5.48
N ALA A 301 -5.81 17.88 5.81
CA ALA A 301 -5.76 16.76 4.88
C ALA A 301 -6.67 15.62 5.35
N THR A 302 -7.02 14.71 4.45
CA THR A 302 -7.84 13.54 4.77
C THR A 302 -6.97 12.29 4.70
N LEU A 303 -6.89 11.54 5.81
CA LEU A 303 -6.22 10.24 5.87
C LEU A 303 -7.26 9.14 5.67
N HIS A 304 -7.12 8.38 4.59
CA HIS A 304 -7.86 7.14 4.35
C HIS A 304 -7.01 5.93 4.73
N TRP A 305 -7.62 4.99 5.43
CA TRP A 305 -7.00 3.74 5.88
C TRP A 305 -8.08 2.67 6.05
N ALA A 306 -7.72 1.47 6.47
CA ALA A 306 -8.69 0.41 6.74
C ALA A 306 -8.31 -0.40 7.99
N LYS A 307 -9.32 -0.95 8.66
CA LYS A 307 -9.11 -1.92 9.75
C LYS A 307 -8.33 -3.13 9.24
N GLY A 308 -7.63 -3.82 10.13
CA GLY A 308 -7.00 -5.10 9.78
C GLY A 308 -7.99 -6.28 9.86
N GLY A 309 -7.45 -7.50 9.97
CA GLY A 309 -8.20 -8.76 9.87
C GLY A 309 -8.34 -9.50 11.20
N VAL A 310 -8.94 -8.87 12.23
CA VAL A 310 -9.09 -9.47 13.57
C VAL A 310 -10.25 -10.48 13.67
N SER A 311 -10.75 -10.97 12.55
CA SER A 311 -11.80 -11.99 12.46
C SER A 311 -13.17 -11.47 12.89
N THR A 312 -13.47 -10.21 12.57
CA THR A 312 -14.76 -9.56 12.89
C THR A 312 -15.56 -9.24 11.63
N PHE A 313 -16.85 -8.94 11.80
CA PHE A 313 -17.74 -8.54 10.71
C PHE A 313 -17.20 -7.32 9.94
N ASP A 314 -16.48 -6.45 10.64
CA ASP A 314 -15.94 -5.20 10.13
C ASP A 314 -14.45 -5.25 9.76
N ASP A 315 -13.88 -6.44 9.57
CA ASP A 315 -12.55 -6.60 9.00
C ASP A 315 -12.41 -5.78 7.70
N PHE A 316 -11.27 -5.12 7.53
CA PHE A 316 -10.99 -4.24 6.39
C PHE A 316 -11.93 -3.05 6.22
N MET A 317 -12.81 -2.74 7.19
CA MET A 317 -13.71 -1.59 7.09
C MET A 317 -12.93 -0.31 6.78
N PRO A 318 -13.29 0.43 5.72
CA PRO A 318 -12.63 1.67 5.36
C PRO A 318 -12.82 2.70 6.46
N GLN A 319 -11.78 3.47 6.73
CA GLN A 319 -11.73 4.51 7.73
C GLN A 319 -11.25 5.81 7.09
N THR A 320 -11.77 6.92 7.60
CA THR A 320 -11.37 8.26 7.19
C THR A 320 -11.12 9.09 8.43
N THR A 321 -9.98 9.78 8.47
CA THR A 321 -9.57 10.64 9.57
C THR A 321 -9.16 12.00 9.02
N THR A 322 -9.80 13.07 9.47
CA THR A 322 -9.35 14.43 9.14
C THR A 322 -8.13 14.77 9.98
N LEU A 323 -7.02 15.11 9.32
CA LEU A 323 -5.81 15.62 9.96
C LEU A 323 -5.99 17.12 10.19
N LYS A 324 -6.40 17.49 11.40
CA LYS A 324 -6.58 18.89 11.80
C LYS A 324 -5.24 19.53 12.18
N PRO A 325 -5.09 20.86 12.00
CA PRO A 325 -3.93 21.61 12.48
C PRO A 325 -3.56 21.31 13.94
N GLY A 326 -2.32 20.87 14.15
CA GLY A 326 -1.75 20.58 15.47
C GLY A 326 -2.14 19.22 16.06
N GLU A 327 -3.08 18.48 15.45
CA GLU A 327 -3.46 17.13 15.86
C GLU A 327 -2.56 16.08 15.18
N LYS A 328 -2.24 15.03 15.95
CA LYS A 328 -1.46 13.88 15.47
C LYS A 328 -2.31 12.62 15.57
N THR A 329 -2.27 11.80 14.53
CA THR A 329 -2.93 10.50 14.48
C THR A 329 -1.85 9.42 14.43
N ARG A 330 -1.79 8.55 15.42
CA ARG A 330 -0.87 7.41 15.45
C ARG A 330 -1.62 6.11 15.23
N LEU A 331 -1.16 5.30 14.27
CA LEU A 331 -1.69 3.99 13.93
C LEU A 331 -0.62 2.91 14.14
N GLN A 332 -1.06 1.74 14.60
CA GLN A 332 -0.25 0.54 14.79
C GLN A 332 -1.16 -0.70 14.73
N PRO A 333 -0.65 -1.87 14.32
CA PRO A 333 -1.47 -3.07 14.23
C PRO A 333 -1.67 -3.75 15.58
N GLY A 334 -0.68 -3.70 16.48
CA GLY A 334 -0.64 -4.45 17.73
C GLY A 334 -0.32 -5.94 17.53
N GLY A 335 0.19 -6.61 18.56
CA GLY A 335 0.32 -8.08 18.59
C GLY A 335 1.43 -8.70 17.72
N GLY A 336 2.23 -7.90 17.00
CA GLY A 336 3.41 -8.36 16.26
C GLY A 336 3.14 -8.96 14.89
N ARG A 337 1.96 -8.72 14.31
CA ARG A 337 1.62 -9.07 12.93
C ARG A 337 1.13 -7.83 12.20
N SER A 338 1.54 -7.68 10.95
CA SER A 338 1.46 -6.40 10.22
C SER A 338 0.08 -5.83 9.97
N SER A 339 -0.98 -6.65 10.02
CA SER A 339 -2.34 -6.22 9.73
C SER A 339 -3.37 -6.77 10.72
N ASN A 340 -3.00 -6.86 12.00
CA ASN A 340 -3.95 -7.13 13.08
C ASN A 340 -5.05 -6.05 13.13
N SER A 341 -4.85 -4.92 13.82
CA SER A 341 -5.91 -3.93 14.00
C SER A 341 -6.04 -2.94 12.84
N VAL A 342 -4.96 -2.73 12.08
CA VAL A 342 -4.85 -1.70 11.03
C VAL A 342 -4.08 -2.26 9.83
N LEU A 343 -4.56 -2.05 8.60
CA LEU A 343 -3.77 -2.34 7.39
C LEU A 343 -2.61 -1.32 7.24
N PRO A 344 -1.39 -1.74 6.86
CA PRO A 344 -0.24 -0.85 6.67
C PRO A 344 -0.26 -0.09 5.33
N PHE A 345 -1.44 0.34 4.89
CA PHE A 345 -1.66 1.11 3.66
C PHE A 345 -2.51 2.34 3.97
N PHE A 346 -2.10 3.48 3.42
CA PHE A 346 -2.67 4.78 3.73
C PHE A 346 -2.78 5.62 2.46
N ASN A 347 -3.80 6.44 2.36
CA ASN A 347 -3.91 7.46 1.33
C ASN A 347 -4.16 8.82 2.00
N ILE A 348 -3.23 9.75 1.82
CA ILE A 348 -3.32 11.09 2.37
C ILE A 348 -3.74 12.04 1.25
N GLU A 349 -5.03 12.36 1.24
CA GLU A 349 -5.68 13.20 0.24
C GLU A 349 -5.63 14.69 0.66
N GLY A 350 -5.14 15.52 -0.25
CA GLY A 350 -5.15 16.99 -0.18
C GLY A 350 -6.20 17.58 -1.11
N ILE A 351 -6.01 18.85 -1.52
CA ILE A 351 -7.00 19.58 -2.33
C ILE A 351 -7.06 19.17 -3.81
N ASP A 352 -5.93 18.78 -4.40
CA ASP A 352 -5.78 18.56 -5.85
C ASP A 352 -5.05 17.22 -6.15
N GLY A 353 -4.93 16.35 -5.15
CA GLY A 353 -4.11 15.13 -5.22
C GLY A 353 -3.63 14.71 -3.84
N GLY A 354 -2.71 13.75 -3.79
CA GLY A 354 -2.24 13.20 -2.53
C GLY A 354 -1.06 12.26 -2.66
N VAL A 355 -0.80 11.56 -1.55
CA VAL A 355 0.24 10.54 -1.46
C VAL A 355 -0.36 9.28 -0.87
N VAL A 356 -0.23 8.17 -1.60
CA VAL A 356 -0.44 6.84 -1.05
C VAL A 356 0.85 6.37 -0.40
N ALA A 357 0.77 5.89 0.84
CA ALA A 357 1.91 5.36 1.58
C ALA A 357 1.64 3.90 1.99
N ALA A 358 2.67 3.06 1.94
CA ALA A 358 2.60 1.69 2.47
C ALA A 358 3.85 1.34 3.27
N ILE A 359 3.67 0.54 4.33
CA ILE A 359 4.73 0.00 5.16
C ILE A 359 4.91 -1.48 4.83
N GLY A 360 6.08 -1.84 4.33
CA GLY A 360 6.50 -3.22 4.13
C GLY A 360 7.28 -3.71 5.35
N TRP A 361 6.55 -4.17 6.36
CA TRP A 361 7.10 -4.83 7.53
C TRP A 361 6.08 -5.80 8.10
N THR A 362 6.49 -7.07 8.23
CA THR A 362 5.58 -8.16 8.60
C THR A 362 5.40 -8.31 10.12
N GLY A 363 6.20 -7.58 10.90
CA GLY A 363 6.11 -7.46 12.36
C GLY A 363 5.33 -6.23 12.83
N GLU A 364 5.71 -5.69 13.98
CA GLU A 364 5.09 -4.53 14.63
C GLU A 364 5.65 -3.21 14.07
N TRP A 365 4.78 -2.42 13.45
CA TRP A 365 5.11 -1.09 12.94
C TRP A 365 4.27 -0.02 13.62
N ALA A 366 4.72 1.22 13.53
CA ALA A 366 3.96 2.39 13.91
C ALA A 366 4.06 3.48 12.84
N ALA A 367 2.97 4.20 12.63
CA ALA A 367 2.90 5.37 11.76
C ALA A 367 2.22 6.53 12.49
N GLU A 368 2.81 7.72 12.45
CA GLU A 368 2.24 8.97 12.96
C GLU A 368 2.04 9.95 11.80
N PHE A 369 0.81 10.43 11.65
CA PHE A 369 0.39 11.41 10.67
C PHE A 369 0.07 12.71 11.40
N GLY A 370 0.46 13.85 10.84
CA GLY A 370 0.12 15.16 11.39
C GLY A 370 -0.15 16.16 10.29
N CYS A 371 -1.01 17.14 10.59
CA CYS A 371 -1.15 18.36 9.82
C CYS A 371 -0.84 19.52 10.77
N ASP A 372 0.14 20.37 10.47
CA ASP A 372 0.49 21.48 11.36
C ASP A 372 -0.39 22.74 11.13
N ALA A 373 -0.15 23.80 11.90
CA ALA A 373 -0.84 25.08 11.76
C ALA A 373 -0.65 25.73 10.38
N PHE A 374 0.42 25.35 9.67
CA PHE A 374 0.73 25.83 8.33
C PHE A 374 0.12 24.95 7.22
N GLY A 375 -0.68 23.94 7.57
CA GLY A 375 -1.27 23.00 6.62
C GLY A 375 -0.28 21.95 6.10
N GLN A 376 0.89 21.78 6.75
CA GLN A 376 1.87 20.80 6.32
C GLN A 376 1.54 19.41 6.82
N VAL A 377 1.51 18.48 5.87
CA VAL A 377 1.29 17.07 6.15
C VAL A 377 2.63 16.40 6.44
N SER A 378 2.73 15.73 7.59
CA SER A 378 3.89 14.93 7.98
C SER A 378 3.53 13.46 8.11
N LEU A 379 4.49 12.60 7.81
CA LEU A 379 4.45 11.16 8.09
C LEU A 379 5.76 10.74 8.74
N LYS A 380 5.63 10.09 9.90
CA LYS A 380 6.68 9.34 10.58
C LYS A 380 6.30 7.87 10.59
N ALA A 381 7.16 6.97 10.13
CA ALA A 381 6.89 5.53 10.16
C ALA A 381 8.16 4.68 10.34
N GLY A 382 7.99 3.56 11.05
CA GLY A 382 9.05 2.60 11.35
C GLY A 382 8.55 1.44 12.20
N MET A 383 9.48 0.69 12.79
CA MET A 383 9.13 -0.27 13.84
C MET A 383 8.61 0.48 15.08
N ASP A 384 7.66 -0.10 15.80
CA ASP A 384 7.10 0.51 17.02
C ASP A 384 8.18 0.83 18.07
N ARG A 385 9.16 -0.08 18.21
CA ARG A 385 10.22 0.07 19.20
C ARG A 385 11.56 -0.42 18.69
N THR A 386 12.55 0.46 18.76
CA THR A 386 13.98 0.14 18.59
C THR A 386 14.76 0.85 19.69
N HIS A 387 15.60 0.11 20.41
CA HIS A 387 16.59 0.63 21.36
C HIS A 387 17.69 -0.42 21.46
N LEU A 388 18.65 -0.34 20.55
CA LEU A 388 19.63 -1.39 20.33
C LEU A 388 21.01 -0.83 19.99
N SER A 389 22.04 -1.53 20.41
CA SER A 389 23.39 -1.38 19.86
C SER A 389 23.68 -2.49 18.87
N LEU A 390 24.49 -2.18 17.86
CA LEU A 390 25.01 -3.17 16.91
C LEU A 390 26.38 -3.67 17.35
N LEU A 391 26.59 -4.98 17.31
CA LEU A 391 27.90 -5.59 17.52
C LEU A 391 28.81 -5.37 16.31
N PRO A 392 30.15 -5.45 16.46
CA PRO A 392 31.06 -5.40 15.31
C PRO A 392 30.66 -6.37 14.20
N GLY A 393 30.55 -5.87 12.97
CA GLY A 393 30.14 -6.65 11.79
C GLY A 393 28.64 -6.90 11.67
N GLU A 394 27.82 -6.47 12.63
CA GLU A 394 26.38 -6.67 12.59
C GLU A 394 25.69 -5.69 11.64
N THR A 395 24.80 -6.21 10.80
CA THR A 395 23.90 -5.43 9.93
C THR A 395 22.44 -5.71 10.29
N ILE A 396 21.60 -4.69 10.32
CA ILE A 396 20.12 -4.80 10.39
C ILE A 396 19.48 -4.03 9.24
N ARG A 397 18.23 -4.35 8.89
CA ARG A 397 17.41 -3.51 8.00
C ARG A 397 16.18 -2.93 8.71
N THR A 398 15.68 -1.82 8.19
CA THR A 398 14.40 -1.20 8.57
C THR A 398 13.22 -1.82 7.80
N PRO A 399 11.97 -1.52 8.21
CA PRO A 399 10.80 -1.58 7.33
C PRO A 399 11.07 -0.96 5.96
N LYS A 400 10.47 -1.54 4.92
CA LYS A 400 10.34 -0.89 3.61
C LYS A 400 9.27 0.18 3.69
N ILE A 401 9.50 1.32 3.06
CA ILE A 401 8.48 2.36 2.87
C ILE A 401 8.24 2.52 1.37
N MET A 402 6.98 2.67 0.98
CA MET A 402 6.55 3.04 -0.36
C MET A 402 5.77 4.34 -0.31
N LEU A 403 6.09 5.27 -1.21
CA LEU A 403 5.25 6.44 -1.50
C LEU A 403 4.89 6.46 -2.98
N LEU A 404 3.62 6.68 -3.27
CA LEU A 404 3.08 6.88 -4.61
C LEU A 404 2.34 8.22 -4.65
N PHE A 405 2.68 9.05 -5.64
CA PHE A 405 2.19 10.42 -5.79
C PHE A 405 1.09 10.47 -6.85
N TYR A 406 -0.02 11.15 -6.58
CA TYR A 406 -1.13 11.24 -7.53
C TYR A 406 -1.76 12.64 -7.56
N GLN A 407 -2.42 12.97 -8.68
CA GLN A 407 -3.28 14.14 -8.84
C GLN A 407 -4.74 13.73 -9.03
N GLY A 408 -5.66 14.63 -8.70
CA GLY A 408 -7.09 14.35 -8.76
C GLY A 408 -7.63 13.76 -7.46
N ASP A 409 -8.71 13.00 -7.54
CA ASP A 409 -9.37 12.44 -6.36
C ASP A 409 -8.61 11.22 -5.79
N ARG A 410 -8.95 10.81 -4.57
CA ARG A 410 -8.35 9.62 -3.94
C ARG A 410 -8.46 8.33 -4.77
N TRP A 411 -9.47 8.18 -5.65
CA TRP A 411 -9.65 6.96 -6.43
C TRP A 411 -8.63 6.84 -7.55
N GLN A 412 -8.17 7.95 -8.12
CA GLN A 412 -6.98 7.96 -8.96
C GLN A 412 -5.78 7.39 -8.20
N GLY A 413 -5.55 7.84 -6.97
CA GLY A 413 -4.49 7.31 -6.09
C GLY A 413 -4.62 5.81 -5.80
N GLN A 414 -5.84 5.34 -5.47
CA GLN A 414 -6.07 3.91 -5.19
C GLN A 414 -5.91 3.01 -6.41
N ASN A 415 -6.36 3.45 -7.58
CA ASN A 415 -6.21 2.65 -8.79
C ASN A 415 -4.76 2.66 -9.29
N LEU A 416 -4.03 3.77 -9.16
CA LEU A 416 -2.58 3.78 -9.35
C LEU A 416 -1.87 2.80 -8.39
N LEU A 417 -2.25 2.76 -7.10
CA LEU A 417 -1.72 1.76 -6.16
C LEU A 417 -2.02 0.33 -6.61
N ARG A 418 -3.29 0.02 -6.96
CA ARG A 418 -3.68 -1.33 -7.41
C ARG A 418 -2.86 -1.76 -8.62
N GLN A 419 -2.75 -0.90 -9.63
CA GLN A 419 -1.97 -1.20 -10.84
C GLN A 419 -0.47 -1.30 -10.56
N PHE A 420 0.06 -0.48 -9.66
CA PHE A 420 1.44 -0.57 -9.20
C PHE A 420 1.73 -1.91 -8.50
N VAL A 421 0.86 -2.33 -7.57
CA VAL A 421 0.95 -3.64 -6.90
C VAL A 421 0.85 -4.78 -7.92
N LEU A 422 -0.10 -4.72 -8.86
CA LEU A 422 -0.25 -5.76 -9.89
C LEU A 422 0.93 -5.85 -10.86
N THR A 423 1.66 -4.75 -11.08
CA THR A 423 2.80 -4.70 -12.01
C THR A 423 4.11 -5.08 -11.33
N HIS A 424 4.36 -4.55 -10.13
CA HIS A 424 5.67 -4.62 -9.47
C HIS A 424 5.71 -5.56 -8.26
N HIS A 425 4.56 -5.91 -7.68
CA HIS A 425 4.46 -6.77 -6.48
C HIS A 425 3.57 -7.99 -6.66
N ARG A 426 3.03 -8.23 -7.86
CA ARG A 426 2.27 -9.45 -8.15
C ARG A 426 3.22 -10.65 -8.11
N PRO A 427 2.97 -11.68 -7.28
CA PRO A 427 3.78 -12.88 -7.30
C PRO A 427 3.87 -13.44 -8.71
N LYS A 428 5.02 -14.05 -9.02
CA LYS A 428 5.25 -14.69 -10.32
C LYS A 428 5.34 -16.19 -10.13
N ARG A 429 4.88 -16.94 -11.13
CA ARG A 429 4.90 -18.40 -11.13
C ARG A 429 5.33 -18.86 -12.52
N ASP A 430 6.47 -19.54 -12.61
CA ASP A 430 7.20 -19.77 -13.87
C ASP A 430 7.55 -18.48 -14.63
N GLY A 431 7.81 -17.39 -13.91
CA GLY A 431 8.17 -16.08 -14.49
C GLY A 431 6.98 -15.22 -14.94
N GLU A 432 5.77 -15.78 -14.99
CA GLU A 432 4.55 -15.07 -15.39
C GLU A 432 3.79 -14.51 -14.17
N PRO A 433 3.12 -13.35 -14.28
CA PRO A 433 2.31 -12.80 -13.22
C PRO A 433 1.18 -13.75 -12.78
N LEU A 434 0.98 -13.88 -11.47
CA LEU A 434 -0.01 -14.77 -10.87
C LEU A 434 -1.44 -14.43 -11.31
N VAL A 435 -2.09 -15.35 -12.03
CA VAL A 435 -3.55 -15.42 -12.17
C VAL A 435 -4.04 -16.34 -11.07
N ALA A 436 -4.76 -15.82 -10.10
CA ALA A 436 -4.71 -16.31 -8.72
C ALA A 436 -4.80 -17.84 -8.51
N PRO A 437 -5.85 -18.36 -7.89
CA PRO A 437 -6.53 -19.55 -8.41
C PRO A 437 -8.00 -19.72 -7.94
N ILE A 438 -8.70 -20.74 -8.44
CA ILE A 438 -9.87 -21.34 -7.78
C ILE A 438 -9.38 -22.51 -6.92
N THR A 439 -9.57 -22.41 -5.60
CA THR A 439 -9.14 -23.41 -4.63
C THR A 439 -10.35 -24.13 -4.04
N CYS A 440 -10.18 -25.37 -3.58
CA CYS A 440 -11.19 -26.09 -2.80
C CYS A 440 -10.59 -26.49 -1.45
N GLY A 441 -10.93 -25.74 -0.40
CA GLY A 441 -10.48 -25.98 0.96
C GLY A 441 -11.15 -27.22 1.54
N ASN A 442 -10.40 -28.07 2.24
CA ASN A 442 -10.87 -29.27 2.94
C ASN A 442 -10.02 -29.50 4.19
N TRP A 443 -10.62 -29.94 5.29
CA TRP A 443 -9.89 -30.19 6.53
C TRP A 443 -8.93 -31.38 6.41
N GLY A 444 -7.72 -31.29 6.96
CA GLY A 444 -6.70 -32.34 6.91
C GLY A 444 -6.92 -33.51 7.86
N GLY A 445 -7.83 -33.37 8.83
CA GLY A 445 -8.34 -34.49 9.63
C GLY A 445 -9.20 -35.48 8.82
N THR A 446 -9.43 -35.21 7.54
CA THR A 446 -10.22 -36.04 6.62
C THR A 446 -9.38 -37.20 6.07
N ARG A 447 -9.97 -38.39 5.98
CA ARG A 447 -9.28 -39.59 5.44
C ARG A 447 -8.95 -39.41 3.96
N ALA A 448 -7.78 -39.90 3.53
CA ALA A 448 -7.32 -39.81 2.14
C ALA A 448 -8.33 -40.38 1.12
N GLU A 449 -9.08 -41.42 1.49
CA GLU A 449 -10.11 -42.03 0.64
C GLU A 449 -11.31 -41.10 0.38
N VAL A 450 -11.64 -40.20 1.31
CA VAL A 450 -12.70 -39.20 1.14
C VAL A 450 -12.20 -38.07 0.25
N HIS A 451 -10.96 -37.60 0.46
CA HIS A 451 -10.35 -36.64 -0.46
C HIS A 451 -10.31 -37.17 -1.89
N MET A 452 -9.91 -38.43 -2.09
CA MET A 452 -9.85 -39.05 -3.41
C MET A 452 -11.24 -39.11 -4.08
N ASP A 453 -12.29 -39.48 -3.33
CA ASP A 453 -13.67 -39.51 -3.84
C ASP A 453 -14.12 -38.11 -4.30
N ASN A 454 -13.87 -37.08 -3.48
CA ASN A 454 -14.22 -35.70 -3.79
C ASN A 454 -13.45 -35.18 -5.02
N ILE A 455 -12.16 -35.45 -5.11
CA ILE A 455 -11.32 -35.12 -6.28
C ILE A 455 -11.87 -35.78 -7.55
N GLN A 456 -12.23 -37.07 -7.48
CA GLN A 456 -12.78 -37.80 -8.63
C GLN A 456 -14.14 -37.25 -9.08
N LYS A 457 -14.99 -36.81 -8.14
CA LYS A 457 -16.26 -36.15 -8.46
C LYS A 457 -16.04 -34.82 -9.18
N PHE A 458 -15.13 -33.98 -8.70
CA PHE A 458 -14.80 -32.73 -9.37
C PHE A 458 -14.28 -32.94 -10.79
N ILE A 459 -13.43 -33.95 -11.00
CA ILE A 459 -12.92 -34.33 -12.32
C ILE A 459 -14.07 -34.83 -13.21
N LYS A 460 -14.92 -35.73 -12.70
CA LYS A 460 -16.06 -36.30 -13.42
C LYS A 460 -17.05 -35.23 -13.88
N HIS A 461 -17.28 -34.22 -13.04
CA HIS A 461 -18.21 -33.12 -13.30
C HIS A 461 -17.54 -31.89 -13.92
N ASP A 462 -16.26 -32.00 -14.32
CA ASP A 462 -15.49 -30.96 -14.99
C ASP A 462 -15.43 -29.62 -14.22
N LEU A 463 -15.45 -29.65 -12.88
CA LEU A 463 -15.35 -28.41 -12.12
C LEU A 463 -13.96 -27.78 -12.31
N PRO A 464 -13.85 -26.47 -12.62
CA PRO A 464 -12.57 -25.82 -12.90
C PRO A 464 -11.80 -25.45 -11.62
N ILE A 465 -11.78 -26.35 -10.64
CA ILE A 465 -10.95 -26.23 -9.44
C ILE A 465 -9.49 -26.44 -9.82
N GLU A 466 -8.63 -25.47 -9.52
CA GLU A 466 -7.22 -25.47 -9.90
C GLU A 466 -6.32 -26.06 -8.80
N TYR A 467 -6.70 -25.83 -7.54
CA TYR A 467 -6.00 -26.35 -6.35
C TYR A 467 -6.98 -27.07 -5.43
N TYR A 468 -6.61 -28.28 -5.04
CA TYR A 468 -7.26 -28.98 -3.93
C TYR A 468 -6.46 -28.73 -2.67
N TRP A 469 -7.08 -28.11 -1.66
CA TRP A 469 -6.43 -27.68 -0.42
C TRP A 469 -6.77 -28.63 0.72
N ILE A 470 -5.74 -29.14 1.39
CA ILE A 470 -5.82 -29.92 2.62
C ILE A 470 -5.28 -29.07 3.78
N ASP A 471 -6.16 -28.74 4.73
CA ASP A 471 -5.89 -27.87 5.86
C ASP A 471 -5.29 -28.63 7.07
N ALA A 472 -5.39 -28.11 8.30
CA ALA A 472 -4.73 -28.65 9.48
C ALA A 472 -5.18 -30.08 9.86
N GLU A 473 -4.46 -30.70 10.80
CA GLU A 473 -4.72 -32.05 11.35
C GLU A 473 -4.26 -33.25 10.50
N TRP A 474 -3.58 -33.04 9.37
CA TRP A 474 -3.00 -34.15 8.59
C TRP A 474 -1.78 -34.83 9.25
N TYR A 475 -1.26 -34.25 10.32
CA TYR A 475 0.00 -34.59 10.99
C TYR A 475 -0.19 -34.95 12.47
N GLY A 476 0.84 -35.51 13.09
CA GLY A 476 0.88 -35.77 14.53
C GLY A 476 -0.17 -36.78 15.00
N GLN A 477 -0.55 -36.71 16.28
CA GLN A 477 -1.56 -37.58 16.91
C GLN A 477 -2.46 -36.78 17.86
N GLY A 478 -3.78 -36.84 17.69
CA GLY A 478 -4.74 -36.07 18.48
C GLY A 478 -5.02 -34.69 17.89
N SER A 479 -5.41 -33.72 18.73
CA SER A 479 -5.81 -32.38 18.27
C SER A 479 -4.69 -31.66 17.55
N TRP A 480 -4.99 -31.10 16.37
CA TRP A 480 -4.03 -30.37 15.53
C TRP A 480 -3.28 -29.27 16.30
N ALA A 481 -4.00 -28.46 17.08
CA ALA A 481 -3.44 -27.28 17.74
C ALA A 481 -2.34 -27.64 18.75
N SER A 482 -2.46 -28.81 19.38
CA SER A 482 -1.49 -29.35 20.34
C SER A 482 -0.29 -30.08 19.71
N ASN A 483 -0.33 -30.33 18.40
CA ASN A 483 0.69 -31.10 17.68
C ASN A 483 1.60 -30.23 16.81
N VAL A 484 1.43 -28.91 16.75
CA VAL A 484 2.27 -28.05 15.91
C VAL A 484 3.73 -28.16 16.36
N GLY A 485 4.63 -28.51 15.42
CA GLY A 485 6.00 -28.96 15.72
C GLY A 485 6.20 -30.49 15.63
N ASN A 486 5.14 -31.26 15.40
CA ASN A 486 5.16 -32.69 15.07
C ASN A 486 4.59 -32.92 13.67
N TRP A 487 5.38 -32.64 12.64
CA TRP A 487 4.95 -32.67 11.24
C TRP A 487 5.02 -34.05 10.57
N GLN A 488 4.96 -35.13 11.35
CA GLN A 488 4.89 -36.49 10.81
C GLN A 488 3.49 -36.76 10.25
N VAL A 489 3.40 -37.23 9.01
CA VAL A 489 2.11 -37.59 8.37
C VAL A 489 1.36 -38.60 9.23
N ASN A 490 0.10 -38.29 9.56
CA ASN A 490 -0.76 -39.21 10.29
C ASN A 490 -1.16 -40.39 9.39
N LYS A 491 -0.45 -41.53 9.54
CA LYS A 491 -0.66 -42.73 8.70
C LYS A 491 -2.01 -43.39 8.87
N SER A 492 -2.78 -43.07 9.92
CA SER A 492 -4.16 -43.55 10.06
C SER A 492 -5.13 -42.86 9.08
N LEU A 493 -4.83 -41.60 8.70
CA LEU A 493 -5.59 -40.80 7.73
C LEU A 493 -5.01 -40.96 6.32
N TYR A 494 -3.67 -40.96 6.21
CA TYR A 494 -2.91 -40.99 4.96
C TYR A 494 -1.92 -42.17 4.94
N PRO A 495 -2.38 -43.44 4.83
CA PRO A 495 -1.51 -44.61 4.89
C PRO A 495 -0.42 -44.61 3.81
N HIS A 496 -0.71 -44.01 2.65
CA HIS A 496 0.21 -43.90 1.51
C HIS A 496 0.76 -42.47 1.31
N GLY A 497 0.61 -41.59 2.29
CA GLY A 497 0.97 -40.18 2.16
C GLY A 497 0.09 -39.43 1.15
N PHE A 498 0.59 -38.29 0.65
CA PHE A 498 -0.15 -37.41 -0.26
C PHE A 498 0.03 -37.72 -1.74
N LYS A 499 1.06 -38.49 -2.11
CA LYS A 499 1.45 -38.72 -3.50
C LYS A 499 0.32 -39.26 -4.39
N PRO A 500 -0.53 -40.21 -3.93
CA PRO A 500 -1.68 -40.65 -4.73
C PRO A 500 -2.67 -39.53 -5.08
N LEU A 501 -2.91 -38.60 -4.14
CA LEU A 501 -3.79 -37.45 -4.35
C LEU A 501 -3.15 -36.45 -5.32
N SER A 502 -1.90 -36.07 -5.11
CA SER A 502 -1.21 -35.11 -5.96
C SER A 502 -0.97 -35.64 -7.37
N ASP A 503 -0.68 -36.93 -7.56
CA ASP A 503 -0.55 -37.53 -8.90
C ASP A 503 -1.87 -37.55 -9.66
N THR A 504 -2.98 -37.83 -8.98
CA THR A 504 -4.33 -37.79 -9.58
C THR A 504 -4.71 -36.36 -9.99
N LEU A 505 -4.42 -35.37 -9.14
CA LEU A 505 -4.62 -33.96 -9.46
C LEU A 505 -3.75 -33.54 -10.65
N LYS A 506 -2.45 -33.86 -10.63
CA LYS A 506 -1.49 -33.51 -11.68
C LYS A 506 -1.86 -34.11 -13.03
N ALA A 507 -2.37 -35.34 -13.06
CA ALA A 507 -2.85 -35.98 -14.29
C ALA A 507 -3.99 -35.22 -14.99
N THR A 508 -4.66 -34.31 -14.29
CA THR A 508 -5.75 -33.48 -14.82
C THR A 508 -5.45 -31.98 -14.80
N GLY A 509 -4.17 -31.59 -14.68
CA GLY A 509 -3.74 -30.18 -14.64
C GLY A 509 -4.00 -29.45 -13.32
N ARG A 510 -4.47 -30.16 -12.29
CA ARG A 510 -4.76 -29.64 -10.96
C ARG A 510 -3.58 -29.86 -10.02
N LYS A 511 -3.59 -29.14 -8.91
CA LYS A 511 -2.43 -28.99 -8.02
C LYS A 511 -2.86 -29.23 -6.58
N LEU A 512 -1.95 -29.75 -5.75
CA LEU A 512 -2.21 -29.91 -4.32
C LEU A 512 -1.72 -28.67 -3.55
N MET A 513 -2.52 -28.22 -2.59
CA MET A 513 -2.18 -27.20 -1.59
C MET A 513 -2.25 -27.82 -0.19
N VAL A 514 -1.26 -27.59 0.66
CA VAL A 514 -1.23 -28.14 2.02
C VAL A 514 -0.86 -27.07 3.05
N TRP A 515 -1.58 -27.06 4.18
CA TRP A 515 -1.37 -26.18 5.32
C TRP A 515 -0.18 -26.60 6.20
N PHE A 516 0.56 -25.60 6.67
CA PHE A 516 1.61 -25.68 7.68
C PHE A 516 1.59 -24.43 8.57
N GLU A 517 2.18 -24.53 9.76
CA GLU A 517 2.34 -23.41 10.71
C GLU A 517 3.70 -23.54 11.41
N PRO A 518 4.83 -23.37 10.70
CA PRO A 518 6.14 -23.72 11.23
C PRO A 518 6.66 -22.77 12.31
N GLU A 519 6.12 -21.55 12.39
CA GLU A 519 6.57 -20.53 13.33
C GLU A 519 6.14 -20.82 14.76
N ARG A 520 4.94 -21.38 14.96
CA ARG A 520 4.44 -21.78 16.27
C ARG A 520 4.87 -23.21 16.57
N VAL A 521 5.33 -23.49 17.78
CA VAL A 521 5.73 -24.84 18.19
C VAL A 521 5.15 -25.13 19.58
N MET A 522 4.51 -26.28 19.75
CA MET A 522 3.98 -26.70 21.06
C MET A 522 5.06 -27.39 21.90
N LYS A 523 5.11 -27.09 23.20
CA LYS A 523 6.00 -27.80 24.13
C LYS A 523 5.74 -29.30 24.09
N GLY A 524 6.83 -30.08 24.13
CA GLY A 524 6.78 -31.54 24.13
C GLY A 524 6.67 -32.20 22.74
N THR A 525 6.53 -31.43 21.66
CA THR A 525 6.64 -31.93 20.29
C THR A 525 8.11 -32.24 19.92
N PRO A 526 8.38 -33.03 18.85
CA PRO A 526 9.75 -33.37 18.44
C PRO A 526 10.62 -32.13 18.26
N TRP A 527 10.16 -31.12 17.51
CA TRP A 527 10.93 -29.89 17.29
C TRP A 527 11.31 -29.18 18.60
N ALA A 528 10.37 -29.06 19.54
CA ALA A 528 10.64 -28.45 20.84
C ALA A 528 11.64 -29.25 21.71
N LYS A 529 11.63 -30.59 21.60
CA LYS A 529 12.51 -31.47 22.39
C LYS A 529 13.91 -31.58 21.82
N GLU A 530 14.01 -31.66 20.49
CA GLU A 530 15.26 -31.87 19.77
C GLU A 530 16.03 -30.54 19.61
N HIS A 531 15.31 -29.44 19.48
CA HIS A 531 15.88 -28.11 19.22
C HIS A 531 15.35 -27.02 20.17
N PRO A 532 15.49 -27.17 21.50
CA PRO A 532 15.04 -26.15 22.44
C PRO A 532 15.75 -24.80 22.25
N ASP A 533 17.02 -24.80 21.83
CA ASP A 533 17.83 -23.60 21.59
C ASP A 533 17.35 -22.76 20.38
N TRP A 534 16.48 -23.33 19.53
CA TRP A 534 15.90 -22.65 18.37
C TRP A 534 14.57 -21.96 18.68
N MET A 535 14.14 -21.95 19.94
CA MET A 535 12.82 -21.51 20.34
C MET A 535 12.90 -20.31 21.28
N PHE A 536 12.04 -19.32 21.08
CA PHE A 536 11.73 -18.35 22.13
C PHE A 536 10.70 -18.96 23.09
N ASP A 537 11.07 -19.04 24.37
CA ASP A 537 10.21 -19.52 25.45
C ASP A 537 9.97 -18.41 26.47
N VAL A 538 8.72 -18.01 26.65
CA VAL A 538 8.28 -17.02 27.65
C VAL A 538 7.53 -17.65 28.82
N GLY A 539 7.65 -18.97 29.00
CA GLY A 539 6.98 -19.73 30.06
C GLY A 539 5.56 -20.20 29.72
N SER A 540 5.11 -20.07 28.46
CA SER A 540 3.79 -20.55 28.00
C SER A 540 3.85 -21.99 27.47
N ASP A 541 2.71 -22.62 27.17
CA ASP A 541 2.67 -23.94 26.51
C ASP A 541 3.14 -23.90 25.05
N THR A 542 3.11 -22.70 24.45
CA THR A 542 3.54 -22.42 23.09
C THR A 542 4.93 -21.78 23.06
N LEU A 543 5.69 -22.13 22.04
CA LEU A 543 7.01 -21.59 21.70
C LEU A 543 6.95 -20.92 20.33
N LEU A 544 7.83 -19.95 20.10
CA LEU A 544 8.03 -19.32 18.79
C LEU A 544 9.37 -19.76 18.21
N LEU A 545 9.36 -20.38 17.03
CA LEU A 545 10.56 -20.73 16.29
C LEU A 545 11.35 -19.45 15.94
N ASN A 546 12.61 -19.40 16.33
CA ASN A 546 13.48 -18.24 16.08
C ASN A 546 14.01 -18.27 14.65
N LEU A 547 13.28 -17.66 13.70
CA LEU A 547 13.74 -17.53 12.31
C LEU A 547 14.99 -16.62 12.15
N GLY A 548 15.34 -15.90 13.21
CA GLY A 548 16.60 -15.16 13.31
C GLY A 548 17.82 -16.03 13.54
N ASN A 549 17.64 -17.25 14.05
CA ASN A 549 18.70 -18.23 14.19
C ASN A 549 18.97 -18.89 12.81
N PRO A 550 20.20 -18.78 12.24
CA PRO A 550 20.49 -19.30 10.91
C PRO A 550 20.26 -20.81 10.77
N GLU A 551 20.61 -21.61 11.79
CA GLU A 551 20.42 -23.06 11.79
C GLU A 551 18.94 -23.45 11.81
N ALA A 552 18.13 -22.78 12.65
CA ALA A 552 16.69 -22.98 12.71
C ALA A 552 16.00 -22.60 11.39
N ARG A 553 16.39 -21.47 10.80
CA ARG A 553 15.88 -21.02 9.50
C ARG A 553 16.26 -22.00 8.38
N GLN A 554 17.51 -22.47 8.35
CA GLN A 554 17.94 -23.44 7.36
C GLN A 554 17.16 -24.74 7.49
N PHE A 555 17.01 -25.24 8.72
CA PHE A 555 16.25 -26.45 9.02
C PHE A 555 14.80 -26.36 8.52
N VAL A 556 14.07 -25.29 8.85
CA VAL A 556 12.67 -25.15 8.42
C VAL A 556 12.57 -24.95 6.90
N THR A 557 13.53 -24.25 6.29
CA THR A 557 13.60 -24.07 4.83
C THR A 557 13.75 -25.41 4.14
N ASP A 558 14.70 -26.23 4.58
CA ASP A 558 14.96 -27.55 4.00
C ASP A 558 13.78 -28.49 4.26
N PHE A 559 13.25 -28.50 5.49
CA PHE A 559 12.09 -29.31 5.84
C PHE A 559 10.87 -29.03 4.95
N ILE A 560 10.50 -27.75 4.78
CA ILE A 560 9.35 -27.38 3.94
C ILE A 560 9.65 -27.62 2.47
N SER A 561 10.87 -27.32 2.00
CA SER A 561 11.30 -27.60 0.64
C SER A 561 11.19 -29.10 0.29
N GLU A 562 11.61 -29.98 1.20
CA GLU A 562 11.47 -31.43 1.08
C GLU A 562 10.00 -31.86 1.06
N LYS A 563 9.13 -31.26 1.88
CA LYS A 563 7.69 -31.58 1.87
C LYS A 563 6.99 -31.13 0.59
N ILE A 564 7.41 -30.01 0.00
CA ILE A 564 6.91 -29.57 -1.30
C ILE A 564 7.17 -30.66 -2.36
N ASP A 565 8.38 -31.21 -2.41
CA ASP A 565 8.73 -32.28 -3.34
C ASP A 565 8.07 -33.62 -3.00
N GLU A 566 8.14 -34.03 -1.73
CA GLU A 566 7.60 -35.32 -1.25
C GLU A 566 6.09 -35.41 -1.52
N PHE A 567 5.35 -34.33 -1.23
CA PHE A 567 3.90 -34.31 -1.38
C PHE A 567 3.47 -33.92 -2.80
N GLY A 568 4.36 -33.31 -3.61
CA GLY A 568 4.04 -32.80 -4.93
C GLY A 568 3.13 -31.57 -4.88
N LEU A 569 3.50 -30.60 -4.05
CA LEU A 569 2.70 -29.39 -3.83
C LEU A 569 2.86 -28.40 -4.99
N GLY A 570 1.75 -27.83 -5.44
CA GLY A 570 1.77 -26.62 -6.27
C GLY A 570 1.63 -25.35 -5.43
N CYS A 571 1.13 -25.47 -4.20
CA CYS A 571 1.02 -24.36 -3.27
C CYS A 571 1.34 -24.79 -1.83
N TYR A 572 2.16 -24.00 -1.17
CA TYR A 572 2.46 -24.07 0.25
C TYR A 572 1.62 -23.03 0.98
N ARG A 573 0.74 -23.46 1.89
CA ARG A 573 -0.04 -22.56 2.73
C ARG A 573 0.62 -22.46 4.10
N GLN A 574 1.03 -21.25 4.45
CA GLN A 574 1.60 -20.95 5.76
C GLN A 574 0.59 -20.18 6.60
N ASP A 575 0.23 -20.73 7.74
CA ASP A 575 -0.54 -20.07 8.77
C ASP A 575 0.35 -19.58 9.92
N PHE A 576 -0.22 -18.75 10.79
CA PHE A 576 0.45 -18.24 11.99
C PHE A 576 -0.55 -17.78 13.06
N ASN A 577 -0.85 -18.66 14.01
CA ASN A 577 -1.93 -18.56 15.00
C ASN A 577 -1.46 -18.20 16.40
N MET A 578 -0.51 -17.26 16.52
CA MET A 578 -0.10 -16.68 17.79
C MET A 578 0.30 -15.21 17.67
N GLU A 579 0.41 -14.53 18.81
CA GLU A 579 0.97 -13.17 18.90
C GLU A 579 2.46 -13.24 19.23
N PRO A 580 3.38 -12.92 18.29
CA PRO A 580 4.81 -13.04 18.53
C PRO A 580 5.43 -11.90 19.34
N LEU A 581 4.77 -10.73 19.43
CA LEU A 581 5.40 -9.52 19.95
C LEU A 581 5.96 -9.69 21.37
N GLY A 582 5.22 -10.41 22.22
CA GLY A 582 5.66 -10.71 23.59
C GLY A 582 6.90 -11.60 23.63
N PHE A 583 7.05 -12.53 22.69
CA PHE A 583 8.19 -13.45 22.59
C PHE A 583 9.46 -12.69 22.21
N TRP A 584 9.40 -11.85 21.18
CA TRP A 584 10.55 -11.06 20.75
C TRP A 584 11.00 -10.07 21.85
N ARG A 585 10.06 -9.35 22.46
CA ARG A 585 10.37 -8.36 23.50
C ARG A 585 10.97 -8.99 24.76
N ALA A 586 10.53 -10.20 25.13
CA ALA A 586 11.08 -10.92 26.28
C ALA A 586 12.47 -11.49 26.01
N ALA A 587 12.79 -11.84 24.75
CA ALA A 587 14.08 -12.38 24.35
C ALA A 587 15.20 -11.31 24.28
N ASP A 588 14.83 -10.05 24.03
CA ASP A 588 15.80 -8.97 23.87
C ASP A 588 16.40 -8.50 25.19
N ALA A 589 17.74 -8.38 25.22
CA ALA A 589 18.42 -7.68 26.31
C ALA A 589 18.03 -6.19 26.35
N PRO A 590 18.22 -5.48 27.49
CA PRO A 590 17.81 -4.08 27.63
C PRO A 590 18.44 -3.12 26.61
N ASP A 591 19.63 -3.44 26.09
CA ASP A 591 20.35 -2.66 25.06
C ASP A 591 20.30 -3.31 23.65
N ARG A 592 19.30 -4.18 23.42
CA ARG A 592 19.06 -4.92 22.18
C ARG A 592 17.58 -4.93 21.77
N GLN A 593 16.76 -4.05 22.35
CA GLN A 593 15.31 -4.04 22.10
C GLN A 593 14.99 -3.77 20.62
N GLY A 594 14.24 -4.69 20.01
CA GLY A 594 13.89 -4.73 18.60
C GLY A 594 14.69 -5.77 17.79
N ILE A 595 15.80 -6.32 18.32
CA ILE A 595 16.67 -7.20 17.51
C ILE A 595 16.00 -8.53 17.19
N SER A 596 15.29 -9.16 18.14
CA SER A 596 14.66 -10.46 17.89
C SER A 596 13.57 -10.37 16.82
N GLU A 597 12.79 -9.28 16.82
CA GLU A 597 11.80 -9.03 15.77
C GLU A 597 12.48 -8.81 14.41
N ILE A 598 13.50 -7.93 14.34
CA ILE A 598 14.24 -7.69 13.09
C ILE A 598 14.74 -8.99 12.50
N ARG A 599 15.39 -9.83 13.31
CA ARG A 599 15.99 -11.09 12.86
C ARG A 599 14.94 -12.11 12.45
N HIS A 600 13.81 -12.18 13.18
CA HIS A 600 12.71 -13.06 12.81
C HIS A 600 12.12 -12.68 11.45
N ILE A 601 11.86 -11.40 11.22
CA ILE A 601 11.25 -10.91 9.98
C ILE A 601 12.22 -11.02 8.80
N GLU A 602 13.51 -10.67 8.97
CA GLU A 602 14.56 -10.96 7.98
C GLU A 602 14.62 -12.44 7.63
N GLY A 603 14.53 -13.30 8.65
CA GLY A 603 14.53 -14.75 8.51
C GLY A 603 13.32 -15.29 7.77
N LEU A 604 12.12 -14.74 8.04
CA LEU A 604 10.88 -15.10 7.33
C LEU A 604 10.97 -14.76 5.84
N TYR A 605 11.46 -13.57 5.51
CA TYR A 605 11.67 -13.18 4.11
C TYR A 605 12.66 -14.09 3.41
N ALA A 606 13.81 -14.36 4.04
CA ALA A 606 14.82 -15.26 3.48
C ALA A 606 14.30 -16.70 3.31
N PHE A 607 13.48 -17.18 4.24
CA PHE A 607 12.82 -18.48 4.16
C PHE A 607 11.89 -18.56 2.94
N TRP A 608 10.96 -17.62 2.79
CA TRP A 608 10.05 -17.59 1.64
C TRP A 608 10.77 -17.38 0.30
N ASP A 609 11.74 -16.46 0.26
CA ASP A 609 12.52 -16.20 -0.94
C ASP A 609 13.29 -17.47 -1.37
N SER A 610 13.84 -18.24 -0.42
CA SER A 610 14.51 -19.52 -0.73
C SER A 610 13.54 -20.59 -1.23
N LEU A 611 12.31 -20.66 -0.70
CA LEU A 611 11.30 -21.59 -1.22
C LEU A 611 10.93 -21.28 -2.67
N LEU A 612 10.70 -20.00 -3.00
CA LEU A 612 10.35 -19.56 -4.35
C LEU A 612 11.51 -19.76 -5.34
N GLU A 613 12.76 -19.57 -4.89
CA GLU A 613 13.95 -19.84 -5.70
C GLU A 613 14.10 -21.34 -6.01
N ARG A 614 13.95 -22.20 -5.01
CA ARG A 614 14.08 -23.67 -5.17
C ARG A 614 12.90 -24.26 -5.93
N HIS A 615 11.72 -23.65 -5.82
CA HIS A 615 10.47 -24.12 -6.43
C HIS A 615 9.80 -23.01 -7.27
N PRO A 616 10.30 -22.67 -8.47
CA PRO A 616 9.77 -21.55 -9.29
C PRO A 616 8.29 -21.66 -9.70
N HIS A 617 7.71 -22.86 -9.54
CA HIS A 617 6.33 -23.19 -9.86
C HIS A 617 5.39 -23.11 -8.64
N LEU A 618 5.94 -22.86 -7.44
CA LEU A 618 5.22 -22.82 -6.17
C LEU A 618 4.43 -21.51 -6.01
N LEU A 619 3.24 -21.62 -5.43
CA LEU A 619 2.56 -20.48 -4.80
C LEU A 619 2.72 -20.55 -3.29
N ILE A 620 2.88 -19.38 -2.65
CA ILE A 620 2.77 -19.26 -1.19
C ILE A 620 1.43 -18.59 -0.87
N ASP A 621 0.58 -19.31 -0.15
CA ASP A 621 -0.61 -18.76 0.47
C ASP A 621 -0.28 -18.33 1.90
N ASN A 622 -0.53 -17.06 2.22
CA ASN A 622 -0.19 -16.46 3.51
C ASN A 622 -1.44 -16.25 4.35
N CYS A 623 -1.50 -16.99 5.45
CA CYS A 623 -2.51 -16.90 6.49
C CYS A 623 -1.83 -16.59 7.82
N ALA A 624 -2.54 -15.90 8.70
CA ALA A 624 -2.13 -15.68 10.08
C ALA A 624 -3.37 -15.52 10.96
N SER A 625 -4.17 -16.59 11.12
CA SER A 625 -5.56 -16.49 11.61
C SER A 625 -6.41 -15.58 10.72
N GLY A 626 -6.45 -15.89 9.42
CA GLY A 626 -6.95 -14.99 8.39
C GLY A 626 -5.92 -13.95 7.95
N GLY A 627 -6.37 -12.74 7.67
CA GLY A 627 -5.59 -11.66 7.05
C GLY A 627 -4.88 -10.75 8.04
N ARG A 628 -4.34 -11.28 9.14
CA ARG A 628 -3.60 -10.49 10.15
C ARG A 628 -2.15 -10.18 9.76
N ARG A 629 -1.71 -10.70 8.61
CA ARG A 629 -0.36 -10.52 8.07
C ARG A 629 -0.40 -10.16 6.59
N ILE A 630 -0.86 -8.95 6.28
CA ILE A 630 -1.00 -8.41 4.94
C ILE A 630 -0.28 -7.06 4.88
N ASP A 631 0.85 -7.03 4.19
CA ASP A 631 1.70 -5.87 4.02
C ASP A 631 2.42 -5.89 2.65
N LEU A 632 3.12 -4.80 2.32
CA LEU A 632 3.78 -4.65 1.04
C LEU A 632 4.84 -5.74 0.77
N GLU A 633 5.59 -6.18 1.78
CA GLU A 633 6.64 -7.21 1.61
C GLU A 633 6.04 -8.61 1.43
N THR A 634 4.90 -8.88 2.08
CA THR A 634 4.17 -10.14 1.89
C THR A 634 3.50 -10.23 0.53
N THR A 635 3.01 -9.12 -0.01
CA THR A 635 2.27 -9.08 -1.30
C THR A 635 3.15 -9.55 -2.47
N GLY A 636 4.45 -9.22 -2.44
CA GLY A 636 5.44 -9.66 -3.43
C GLY A 636 5.80 -11.15 -3.37
N ARG A 637 5.59 -11.80 -2.23
CA ARG A 637 6.05 -13.18 -1.94
C ARG A 637 4.91 -14.19 -1.86
N SER A 638 3.72 -13.73 -1.54
CA SER A 638 2.59 -14.56 -1.15
C SER A 638 1.27 -13.88 -1.46
N THR A 639 0.16 -14.60 -1.38
CA THR A 639 -1.18 -14.04 -1.49
C THR A 639 -2.05 -14.53 -0.33
N PRO A 640 -2.89 -13.67 0.29
CA PRO A 640 -3.84 -14.12 1.30
C PRO A 640 -5.09 -14.73 0.63
N PHE A 641 -5.05 -16.02 0.28
CA PHE A 641 -6.25 -16.69 -0.23
C PHE A 641 -7.31 -16.91 0.87
N TRP A 642 -6.89 -16.81 2.13
CA TRP A 642 -7.79 -16.81 3.28
C TRP A 642 -7.68 -15.48 4.05
N ARG A 643 -8.42 -14.46 3.61
CA ARG A 643 -8.26 -13.09 4.16
C ARG A 643 -8.84 -12.89 5.56
N THR A 644 -9.67 -13.79 6.08
CA THR A 644 -10.29 -13.61 7.40
C THR A 644 -10.87 -14.93 7.92
N ASP A 645 -10.79 -15.15 9.24
CA ASP A 645 -11.55 -16.17 9.98
C ASP A 645 -12.90 -15.63 10.49
N GLY A 646 -13.27 -14.42 10.08
CA GLY A 646 -14.48 -13.74 10.51
C GLY A 646 -15.77 -14.43 10.05
N PRO A 647 -16.93 -13.79 10.26
CA PRO A 647 -18.22 -14.39 9.96
C PRO A 647 -18.34 -14.87 8.51
N ARG A 648 -18.74 -16.14 8.32
CA ARG A 648 -19.09 -16.76 7.03
C ARG A 648 -20.47 -16.31 6.56
N ASP A 649 -20.59 -15.02 6.30
CA ASP A 649 -21.84 -14.33 5.98
C ASP A 649 -21.70 -13.49 4.71
N ALA A 650 -22.74 -13.51 3.86
CA ALA A 650 -22.71 -12.81 2.58
C ALA A 650 -22.53 -11.28 2.73
N ILE A 651 -23.12 -10.66 3.75
CA ILE A 651 -22.97 -9.22 4.00
C ILE A 651 -21.56 -8.93 4.53
N ALA A 652 -21.04 -9.76 5.42
CA ALA A 652 -19.65 -9.64 5.88
C ALA A 652 -18.67 -9.76 4.70
N HIS A 653 -18.83 -10.77 3.84
CA HIS A 653 -17.99 -10.99 2.66
C HIS A 653 -17.99 -9.77 1.73
N GLN A 654 -19.17 -9.19 1.47
CA GLN A 654 -19.33 -7.95 0.71
C GLN A 654 -18.57 -6.78 1.36
N CYS A 655 -18.67 -6.61 2.67
CA CYS A 655 -17.98 -5.56 3.42
C CYS A 655 -16.46 -5.73 3.38
N HIS A 656 -15.97 -6.97 3.52
CA HIS A 656 -14.54 -7.27 3.45
C HIS A 656 -13.98 -7.00 2.05
N SER A 657 -14.69 -7.43 0.99
CA SER A 657 -14.30 -7.16 -0.40
C SER A 657 -14.28 -5.65 -0.67
N TYR A 658 -15.30 -4.92 -0.22
CA TYR A 658 -15.36 -3.45 -0.34
C TYR A 658 -14.11 -2.78 0.22
N GLY A 659 -13.71 -3.19 1.43
CA GLY A 659 -12.60 -2.60 2.16
C GLY A 659 -11.23 -2.96 1.60
N LEU A 660 -11.00 -4.25 1.35
CA LEU A 660 -9.68 -4.78 1.02
C LEU A 660 -9.27 -4.53 -0.44
N MET A 661 -10.22 -4.57 -1.39
CA MET A 661 -9.90 -4.45 -2.81
C MET A 661 -9.25 -3.11 -3.16
N ALA A 662 -9.55 -2.03 -2.44
CA ALA A 662 -8.90 -0.75 -2.68
C ALA A 662 -7.38 -0.75 -2.38
N TRP A 663 -6.87 -1.74 -1.63
CA TRP A 663 -5.49 -1.79 -1.15
C TRP A 663 -4.72 -3.00 -1.71
N VAL A 664 -5.35 -4.18 -1.66
CA VAL A 664 -4.71 -5.46 -2.03
C VAL A 664 -5.56 -6.16 -3.09
N PRO A 665 -5.10 -6.22 -4.34
CA PRO A 665 -5.90 -6.73 -5.45
C PRO A 665 -6.02 -8.25 -5.48
N LEU A 666 -5.11 -8.97 -4.80
CA LEU A 666 -5.10 -10.43 -4.72
C LEU A 666 -5.60 -10.90 -3.36
N SER A 667 -6.79 -11.51 -3.31
CA SER A 667 -7.31 -12.18 -2.12
C SER A 667 -8.41 -13.17 -2.48
N ALA A 668 -8.72 -14.06 -1.53
CA ALA A 668 -9.94 -14.87 -1.53
C ALA A 668 -10.60 -14.84 -0.15
N ILE A 669 -11.82 -15.35 -0.11
CA ILE A 669 -12.57 -15.70 1.11
C ILE A 669 -13.31 -17.02 0.86
N SER A 670 -13.87 -17.58 1.92
CA SER A 670 -14.66 -18.79 1.83
C SER A 670 -15.95 -18.59 1.03
N GLN A 671 -16.32 -19.62 0.27
CA GLN A 671 -17.60 -19.78 -0.38
C GLN A 671 -18.21 -21.07 0.14
N ASP A 672 -19.12 -20.92 1.10
CA ASP A 672 -19.50 -21.99 2.03
C ASP A 672 -20.88 -22.58 1.75
N ARG A 673 -21.65 -22.04 0.78
CA ARG A 673 -23.04 -22.48 0.51
C ARG A 673 -23.20 -22.94 -0.92
N GLU A 674 -23.44 -24.24 -1.10
CA GLU A 674 -23.81 -24.81 -2.40
C GLU A 674 -25.24 -24.42 -2.80
N GLY A 675 -25.47 -24.22 -4.10
CA GLY A 675 -26.78 -23.85 -4.64
C GLY A 675 -27.21 -22.40 -4.38
N ASP A 676 -26.39 -21.58 -3.71
CA ASP A 676 -26.70 -20.18 -3.39
C ASP A 676 -25.87 -19.21 -4.25
N THR A 677 -26.43 -18.80 -5.39
CA THR A 677 -25.77 -17.84 -6.31
C THR A 677 -25.54 -16.47 -5.67
N TYR A 678 -26.38 -16.05 -4.72
CA TYR A 678 -26.22 -14.76 -4.04
C TYR A 678 -25.02 -14.77 -3.09
N GLU A 679 -24.87 -15.83 -2.30
CA GLU A 679 -23.68 -16.02 -1.46
C GLU A 679 -22.43 -16.11 -2.33
N PHE A 680 -22.43 -16.93 -3.38
CA PHE A 680 -21.30 -17.07 -4.30
C PHE A 680 -20.83 -15.70 -4.83
N ARG A 681 -21.76 -14.88 -5.32
CA ARG A 681 -21.40 -13.55 -5.85
C ARG A 681 -20.99 -12.54 -4.77
N SER A 682 -21.44 -12.75 -3.54
CA SER A 682 -21.05 -11.92 -2.38
C SER A 682 -19.61 -12.18 -1.92
N SER A 683 -19.08 -13.38 -2.16
CA SER A 683 -17.71 -13.77 -1.83
C SER A 683 -16.73 -13.73 -3.03
N MET A 684 -17.17 -13.33 -4.24
CA MET A 684 -16.29 -13.25 -5.41
C MET A 684 -15.17 -12.20 -5.26
N CYS A 685 -13.95 -12.62 -5.62
CA CYS A 685 -12.71 -11.86 -5.58
C CYS A 685 -11.79 -12.29 -6.73
N SER A 686 -10.54 -11.79 -6.76
CA SER A 686 -9.53 -12.24 -7.74
C SER A 686 -9.19 -13.73 -7.63
N ALA A 687 -9.29 -14.32 -6.43
CA ALA A 687 -9.27 -15.75 -6.17
C ALA A 687 -10.59 -16.23 -5.55
N LEU A 688 -10.83 -17.54 -5.55
CA LEU A 688 -11.94 -18.18 -4.82
C LEU A 688 -11.42 -19.29 -3.90
N CYS A 689 -12.04 -19.42 -2.72
CA CYS A 689 -11.90 -20.59 -1.85
C CYS A 689 -13.24 -21.29 -1.65
N ILE A 690 -13.44 -22.38 -2.38
CA ILE A 690 -14.64 -23.20 -2.34
C ILE A 690 -14.60 -24.14 -1.13
N ASN A 691 -15.60 -24.05 -0.27
CA ASN A 691 -15.77 -24.85 0.94
C ASN A 691 -17.15 -25.54 1.01
N TRP A 692 -17.77 -25.75 -0.15
CA TRP A 692 -19.06 -26.43 -0.27
C TRP A 692 -19.07 -27.79 0.44
N ASP A 693 -20.23 -28.12 1.03
CA ASP A 693 -20.55 -29.33 1.80
C ASP A 693 -19.92 -29.48 3.20
N HIS A 694 -18.92 -28.68 3.57
CA HIS A 694 -18.52 -28.57 4.99
C HIS A 694 -17.60 -27.38 5.24
N SER A 695 -18.09 -26.33 5.88
CA SER A 695 -17.28 -25.21 6.35
C SER A 695 -16.96 -25.38 7.84
N GLY A 696 -15.66 -25.45 8.20
CA GLY A 696 -15.27 -25.61 9.60
C GLY A 696 -13.96 -26.35 9.83
N ASP A 697 -13.58 -26.41 11.11
CA ASP A 697 -12.34 -27.02 11.60
C ASP A 697 -12.60 -28.51 11.94
N GLY A 698 -13.03 -29.28 10.94
CA GLY A 698 -13.50 -30.65 11.17
C GLY A 698 -13.41 -31.58 9.94
N PRO A 699 -13.19 -32.89 10.15
CA PRO A 699 -13.15 -33.87 9.08
C PRO A 699 -14.42 -33.86 8.22
N ARG A 700 -14.25 -34.01 6.92
CA ARG A 700 -15.34 -34.02 5.95
C ARG A 700 -15.86 -35.42 5.64
N GLU A 701 -17.11 -35.46 5.21
CA GLU A 701 -17.69 -36.61 4.53
C GLU A 701 -17.50 -36.48 3.00
N ARG A 702 -17.85 -37.55 2.29
CA ARG A 702 -17.87 -37.53 0.82
C ARG A 702 -18.96 -36.57 0.34
N HIS A 703 -18.71 -35.85 -0.74
CA HIS A 703 -19.78 -35.07 -1.40
C HIS A 703 -20.98 -35.99 -1.67
N PRO A 704 -22.20 -35.59 -1.33
CA PRO A 704 -23.35 -36.43 -1.59
C PRO A 704 -23.59 -36.54 -3.10
N ASP A 705 -24.22 -37.64 -3.53
CA ASP A 705 -24.45 -37.87 -4.98
C ASP A 705 -25.43 -36.86 -5.59
N ASP A 706 -26.25 -36.21 -4.78
CA ASP A 706 -27.19 -35.14 -5.16
C ASP A 706 -26.62 -33.72 -5.00
N PHE A 707 -25.31 -33.58 -4.73
CA PHE A 707 -24.63 -32.29 -4.76
C PHE A 707 -24.91 -31.55 -6.09
N PRO A 708 -25.19 -30.24 -6.09
CA PRO A 708 -25.61 -29.49 -7.27
C PRO A 708 -24.43 -29.18 -8.24
N PHE A 709 -23.77 -30.22 -8.77
CA PHE A 709 -22.61 -30.10 -9.67
C PHE A 709 -22.87 -29.25 -10.93
N ALA A 710 -24.09 -29.30 -11.47
CA ALA A 710 -24.44 -28.50 -12.65
C ALA A 710 -24.47 -26.99 -12.33
N TRP A 711 -25.02 -26.61 -11.18
CA TRP A 711 -24.96 -25.23 -10.70
C TRP A 711 -23.52 -24.82 -10.41
N ALA A 712 -22.77 -25.67 -9.71
CA ALA A 712 -21.37 -25.42 -9.38
C ALA A 712 -20.52 -25.15 -10.63
N LYS A 713 -20.67 -25.96 -11.67
CA LYS A 713 -19.99 -25.74 -12.96
C LYS A 713 -20.39 -24.40 -13.57
N ALA A 714 -21.68 -24.09 -13.62
CA ALA A 714 -22.20 -22.86 -14.23
C ALA A 714 -21.67 -21.60 -13.53
N VAL A 715 -21.70 -21.53 -12.20
CA VAL A 715 -21.22 -20.35 -11.46
C VAL A 715 -19.71 -20.19 -11.54
N LEU A 716 -18.96 -21.30 -11.56
CA LEU A 716 -17.50 -21.26 -11.72
C LEU A 716 -17.08 -20.87 -13.14
N ASP A 717 -17.79 -21.33 -14.17
CA ASP A 717 -17.54 -20.91 -15.55
C ASP A 717 -17.84 -19.41 -15.74
N GLN A 718 -18.99 -18.94 -15.24
CA GLN A 718 -19.33 -17.51 -15.28
C GLN A 718 -18.27 -16.69 -14.53
N TYR A 719 -17.77 -17.16 -13.38
CA TYR A 719 -16.66 -16.51 -12.69
C TYR A 719 -15.38 -16.45 -13.53
N LEU A 720 -15.03 -17.52 -14.25
CA LEU A 720 -13.85 -17.52 -15.12
C LEU A 720 -13.97 -16.51 -16.26
N GLU A 721 -15.16 -16.29 -16.81
CA GLU A 721 -15.42 -15.27 -17.83
C GLU A 721 -15.17 -13.84 -17.32
N ILE A 722 -15.34 -13.61 -16.01
CA ILE A 722 -15.20 -12.28 -15.40
C ILE A 722 -13.97 -12.09 -14.52
N ARG A 723 -13.19 -13.16 -14.27
CA ARG A 723 -12.02 -13.17 -13.37
C ARG A 723 -11.05 -12.03 -13.66
N ASP A 724 -10.84 -11.71 -14.93
CA ASP A 724 -9.84 -10.74 -15.36
C ASP A 724 -10.19 -9.29 -14.99
N TYR A 725 -11.46 -8.98 -14.71
CA TYR A 725 -11.87 -7.66 -14.23
C TYR A 725 -11.35 -7.36 -12.83
N TYR A 726 -11.10 -8.38 -11.99
CA TYR A 726 -10.54 -8.16 -10.65
C TYR A 726 -9.10 -7.63 -10.65
N TYR A 727 -8.41 -7.67 -11.81
CA TYR A 727 -7.11 -7.02 -12.02
C TYR A 727 -7.23 -5.59 -12.59
N GLY A 728 -8.45 -5.12 -12.83
CA GLY A 728 -8.72 -3.75 -13.27
C GLY A 728 -8.80 -2.74 -12.13
N ASP A 729 -9.22 -1.54 -12.51
CA ASP A 729 -9.49 -0.44 -11.59
C ASP A 729 -10.77 -0.71 -10.82
N TYR A 730 -10.81 -0.31 -9.54
CA TYR A 730 -11.91 -0.59 -8.63
C TYR A 730 -12.60 0.71 -8.21
N TYR A 731 -13.93 0.75 -8.35
CA TYR A 731 -14.76 1.86 -7.91
C TYR A 731 -15.98 1.35 -7.14
N PRO A 732 -16.14 1.62 -5.84
CA PRO A 732 -17.41 1.36 -5.17
C PRO A 732 -18.48 2.33 -5.68
N LEU A 733 -19.65 1.79 -6.00
CA LEU A 733 -20.80 2.54 -6.54
C LEU A 733 -21.84 2.85 -5.45
N THR A 734 -21.74 2.18 -4.30
CA THR A 734 -22.53 2.43 -3.08
C THR A 734 -21.62 2.81 -1.92
N SER A 735 -22.17 3.43 -0.87
CA SER A 735 -21.42 3.64 0.37
C SER A 735 -21.20 2.34 1.14
N TYR A 736 -20.10 2.26 1.90
CA TYR A 736 -19.91 1.16 2.85
C TYR A 736 -21.04 1.13 3.88
N SER A 737 -21.60 -0.06 4.13
CA SER A 737 -22.63 -0.28 5.15
C SER A 737 -22.65 -1.74 5.57
N GLN A 738 -22.95 -2.01 6.83
CA GLN A 738 -23.21 -3.38 7.34
C GLN A 738 -24.71 -3.70 7.37
N ASN A 739 -25.58 -2.73 7.07
CA ASN A 739 -27.02 -2.93 7.18
C ASN A 739 -27.53 -3.89 6.10
N ALA A 740 -28.51 -4.73 6.45
CA ALA A 740 -29.14 -5.65 5.53
C ALA A 740 -30.18 -5.00 4.59
N ASP A 741 -30.53 -3.73 4.81
CA ASP A 741 -31.62 -3.01 4.13
C ASP A 741 -31.15 -2.09 2.98
N VAL A 742 -29.86 -2.12 2.63
CA VAL A 742 -29.27 -1.32 1.54
C VAL A 742 -28.76 -2.19 0.39
N TRP A 743 -28.38 -1.56 -0.73
CA TRP A 743 -27.69 -2.24 -1.82
C TRP A 743 -26.18 -2.20 -1.63
N MET A 744 -25.46 -3.17 -2.19
CA MET A 744 -24.02 -3.16 -2.37
C MET A 744 -23.70 -3.23 -3.86
N ALA A 745 -22.92 -2.29 -4.40
CA ALA A 745 -22.46 -2.36 -5.77
C ALA A 745 -21.07 -1.76 -5.96
N TYR A 746 -20.32 -2.33 -6.91
CA TYR A 746 -19.01 -1.85 -7.31
C TYR A 746 -18.76 -2.10 -8.80
N GLN A 747 -17.85 -1.32 -9.37
CA GLN A 747 -17.36 -1.39 -10.74
C GLN A 747 -15.91 -1.87 -10.72
N LEU A 748 -15.59 -2.71 -11.71
CA LEU A 748 -14.25 -3.16 -12.06
C LEU A 748 -13.97 -2.77 -13.52
N ASP A 749 -13.12 -1.76 -13.74
CA ASP A 749 -12.89 -1.17 -15.05
C ASP A 749 -11.57 -1.63 -15.69
N ARG A 750 -11.60 -1.93 -16.99
CA ARG A 750 -10.46 -2.29 -17.82
C ARG A 750 -10.43 -1.35 -19.03
N PRO A 751 -9.98 -0.09 -18.84
CA PRO A 751 -9.97 0.90 -19.92
C PRO A 751 -8.94 0.55 -21.00
N ASP A 752 -7.91 -0.24 -20.68
CA ASP A 752 -6.99 -0.86 -21.64
C ASP A 752 -7.72 -1.76 -22.66
N ALA A 753 -8.76 -2.47 -22.21
CA ALA A 753 -9.61 -3.32 -23.05
C ALA A 753 -10.90 -2.60 -23.50
N GLY A 754 -11.18 -1.40 -22.97
CA GLY A 754 -12.46 -0.71 -23.16
C GLY A 754 -13.65 -1.51 -22.62
N THR A 755 -13.46 -2.30 -21.56
CA THR A 755 -14.50 -3.16 -20.97
C THR A 755 -14.53 -2.98 -19.46
N GLY A 756 -15.59 -3.46 -18.81
CA GLY A 756 -15.62 -3.58 -17.36
C GLY A 756 -16.84 -4.31 -16.85
N LEU A 757 -16.89 -4.52 -15.55
CA LEU A 757 -17.92 -5.26 -14.84
C LEU A 757 -18.54 -4.40 -13.75
N VAL A 758 -19.86 -4.46 -13.62
CA VAL A 758 -20.59 -3.99 -12.45
C VAL A 758 -21.15 -5.21 -11.72
N VAL A 759 -20.83 -5.31 -10.43
CA VAL A 759 -21.44 -6.28 -9.52
C VAL A 759 -22.47 -5.54 -8.69
N ALA A 760 -23.73 -5.97 -8.73
CA ALA A 760 -24.83 -5.36 -7.97
C ALA A 760 -25.53 -6.41 -7.11
N LEU A 761 -25.71 -6.11 -5.82
CA LEU A 761 -26.23 -7.03 -4.81
C LEU A 761 -27.35 -6.33 -4.03
N ARG A 762 -28.57 -6.85 -4.13
CA ARG A 762 -29.71 -6.41 -3.33
C ARG A 762 -29.77 -7.23 -2.04
N ARG A 763 -29.46 -6.61 -0.90
CA ARG A 763 -29.40 -7.30 0.40
C ARG A 763 -30.77 -7.80 0.89
N PRO A 764 -30.80 -8.78 1.82
CA PRO A 764 -32.00 -9.52 2.18
C PRO A 764 -33.16 -8.67 2.70
N GLU A 765 -32.90 -7.53 3.34
CA GLU A 765 -33.95 -6.68 3.94
C GLU A 765 -34.28 -5.45 3.09
N SER A 766 -33.57 -5.22 1.99
CA SER A 766 -33.73 -4.01 1.18
C SER A 766 -35.17 -3.84 0.67
N PRO A 767 -35.84 -2.72 1.02
CA PRO A 767 -37.19 -2.45 0.55
C PRO A 767 -37.22 -1.97 -0.91
N TYR A 768 -36.08 -1.55 -1.46
CA TYR A 768 -35.95 -1.02 -2.80
C TYR A 768 -35.55 -2.11 -3.80
N LYS A 769 -36.35 -2.27 -4.86
CA LYS A 769 -36.12 -3.23 -5.96
C LYS A 769 -35.21 -2.70 -7.06
N ALA A 770 -34.92 -1.40 -7.07
CA ALA A 770 -34.11 -0.77 -8.10
C ALA A 770 -33.03 0.09 -7.47
N ALA A 771 -31.87 0.15 -8.12
CA ALA A 771 -30.78 1.07 -7.83
C ALA A 771 -30.33 1.75 -9.12
N ARG A 772 -29.88 3.00 -9.00
CA ARG A 772 -29.27 3.76 -10.08
C ARG A 772 -27.81 3.99 -9.75
N LEU A 773 -26.92 3.37 -10.51
CA LEU A 773 -25.49 3.26 -10.21
C LEU A 773 -24.69 4.15 -11.16
N ARG A 774 -24.09 5.22 -10.66
CA ARG A 774 -23.23 6.11 -11.46
C ARG A 774 -21.87 5.48 -11.67
N LEU A 775 -21.52 5.16 -12.91
CA LEU A 775 -20.23 4.57 -13.23
C LEU A 775 -19.12 5.64 -13.24
N HIS A 776 -17.89 5.19 -13.12
CA HIS A 776 -16.69 6.02 -13.06
C HIS A 776 -15.80 5.80 -14.28
N ALA A 777 -14.97 6.80 -14.58
CA ALA A 777 -13.86 6.71 -15.54
C ALA A 777 -14.19 6.29 -16.99
N LEU A 778 -15.45 6.35 -17.42
CA LEU A 778 -15.83 6.10 -18.81
C LEU A 778 -15.60 7.32 -19.69
N ASP A 779 -15.23 7.11 -20.96
CA ASP A 779 -15.12 8.20 -21.94
C ASP A 779 -16.53 8.77 -22.20
N PRO A 780 -16.80 10.04 -21.88
CA PRO A 780 -18.15 10.61 -21.98
C PRO A 780 -18.66 10.64 -23.44
N LYS A 781 -17.77 10.61 -24.44
CA LYS A 781 -18.13 10.65 -25.86
C LYS A 781 -18.30 9.27 -26.47
N ALA A 782 -17.84 8.21 -25.80
CA ALA A 782 -17.98 6.86 -26.31
C ALA A 782 -19.34 6.26 -25.96
N SER A 783 -19.78 5.30 -26.77
CA SER A 783 -20.95 4.47 -26.48
C SER A 783 -20.51 3.15 -25.88
N TYR A 784 -21.26 2.65 -24.91
CA TYR A 784 -21.01 1.39 -24.22
C TYR A 784 -22.24 0.50 -24.33
N ARG A 785 -22.02 -0.75 -24.68
CA ARG A 785 -23.03 -1.81 -24.61
C ARG A 785 -22.89 -2.49 -23.26
N VAL A 786 -23.93 -2.43 -22.44
CA VAL A 786 -24.03 -3.12 -21.16
C VAL A 786 -24.87 -4.38 -21.36
N THR A 787 -24.34 -5.53 -20.95
CA THR A 787 -24.98 -6.85 -21.06
C THR A 787 -25.16 -7.43 -19.66
N ASP A 788 -26.36 -7.86 -19.32
CA ASP A 788 -26.62 -8.65 -18.11
C ASP A 788 -26.30 -10.13 -18.40
N LEU A 789 -25.36 -10.69 -17.64
CA LEU A 789 -24.89 -12.06 -17.86
C LEU A 789 -25.88 -13.16 -17.46
N ASP A 790 -26.97 -12.83 -16.76
CA ASP A 790 -28.00 -13.80 -16.38
C ASP A 790 -29.18 -13.83 -17.34
N THR A 791 -29.43 -12.72 -18.05
CA THR A 791 -30.61 -12.57 -18.92
C THR A 791 -30.25 -12.36 -20.39
N ASP A 792 -28.98 -12.12 -20.70
CA ASP A 792 -28.47 -11.68 -22.01
C ASP A 792 -29.09 -10.36 -22.52
N GLU A 793 -29.83 -9.63 -21.66
CA GLU A 793 -30.39 -8.34 -22.02
C GLU A 793 -29.27 -7.32 -22.24
N GLN A 794 -29.42 -6.52 -23.31
CA GLN A 794 -28.43 -5.52 -23.71
C GLN A 794 -29.05 -4.12 -23.78
N VAL A 795 -28.36 -3.15 -23.18
CA VAL A 795 -28.65 -1.73 -23.33
C VAL A 795 -27.40 -1.01 -23.83
N THR A 796 -27.60 -0.04 -24.72
CA THR A 796 -26.50 0.84 -25.16
C THR A 796 -26.73 2.23 -24.58
N SER A 797 -25.70 2.78 -23.95
CA SER A 797 -25.71 4.12 -23.37
C SER A 797 -24.37 4.79 -23.60
N THR A 798 -24.37 6.12 -23.65
CA THR A 798 -23.12 6.88 -23.72
C THR A 798 -22.39 6.86 -22.38
N GLY A 799 -21.06 7.06 -22.39
CA GLY A 799 -20.29 7.21 -21.16
C GLY A 799 -20.78 8.40 -20.33
N ASP A 800 -21.25 9.48 -20.95
CA ASP A 800 -21.82 10.63 -20.24
C ASP A 800 -23.11 10.26 -19.49
N GLU A 801 -24.00 9.48 -20.12
CA GLU A 801 -25.21 8.97 -19.47
C GLU A 801 -24.87 8.03 -18.31
N LEU A 802 -23.98 7.06 -18.52
CA LEU A 802 -23.59 6.09 -17.50
C LEU A 802 -22.88 6.74 -16.29
N THR A 803 -22.12 7.80 -16.50
CA THR A 803 -21.39 8.51 -15.43
C THR A 803 -22.24 9.55 -14.71
N ARG A 804 -23.08 10.32 -15.44
CA ARG A 804 -23.89 11.41 -14.84
C ARG A 804 -25.27 10.94 -14.39
N GLN A 805 -25.97 10.20 -15.24
CA GLN A 805 -27.32 9.72 -14.95
C GLN A 805 -27.26 8.41 -14.17
N GLY A 806 -26.40 7.48 -14.57
CA GLY A 806 -26.20 6.19 -13.95
C GLY A 806 -26.93 5.04 -14.66
N LEU A 807 -26.45 3.83 -14.42
CA LEU A 807 -27.02 2.57 -14.88
C LEU A 807 -28.18 2.16 -13.96
N ASP A 808 -29.38 1.96 -14.53
CA ASP A 808 -30.53 1.43 -13.80
C ASP A 808 -30.42 -0.10 -13.68
N VAL A 809 -30.52 -0.61 -12.44
CA VAL A 809 -30.48 -2.04 -12.14
C VAL A 809 -31.73 -2.40 -11.33
N VAL A 810 -32.45 -3.43 -11.76
CA VAL A 810 -33.70 -3.88 -11.11
C VAL A 810 -33.58 -5.35 -10.70
N LEU A 811 -33.67 -5.61 -9.39
CA LEU A 811 -33.63 -6.95 -8.81
C LEU A 811 -34.92 -7.21 -8.03
N GLN A 812 -35.79 -8.07 -8.57
CA GLN A 812 -37.13 -8.33 -8.00
C GLN A 812 -37.07 -9.06 -6.66
N GLU A 813 -36.15 -10.01 -6.54
CA GLU A 813 -35.95 -10.82 -5.35
C GLU A 813 -35.04 -10.14 -4.33
N ARG A 814 -35.36 -10.34 -3.05
CA ARG A 814 -34.42 -10.06 -1.96
C ARG A 814 -33.31 -11.10 -2.01
N SER A 815 -32.09 -10.72 -1.60
CA SER A 815 -30.90 -11.53 -1.90
C SER A 815 -30.73 -11.76 -3.41
N GLY A 816 -31.08 -10.76 -4.22
CA GLY A 816 -30.85 -10.76 -5.65
C GLY A 816 -29.45 -10.27 -6.00
N SER A 817 -28.91 -10.68 -7.14
CA SER A 817 -27.63 -10.21 -7.66
C SER A 817 -27.67 -10.06 -9.19
N ALA A 818 -26.80 -9.21 -9.74
CA ALA A 818 -26.56 -9.10 -11.18
C ALA A 818 -25.07 -8.87 -11.46
N LEU A 819 -24.61 -9.40 -12.59
CA LEU A 819 -23.30 -9.16 -13.18
C LEU A 819 -23.51 -8.49 -14.54
N LEU A 820 -23.11 -7.22 -14.64
CA LEU A 820 -23.36 -6.41 -15.82
C LEU A 820 -22.02 -6.07 -16.48
N VAL A 821 -21.74 -6.63 -17.64
CA VAL A 821 -20.50 -6.36 -18.39
C VAL A 821 -20.75 -5.24 -19.38
N TYR A 822 -19.92 -4.20 -19.35
CA TYR A 822 -19.96 -3.13 -20.34
C TYR A 822 -18.77 -3.20 -21.30
N GLN A 823 -19.01 -2.88 -22.57
CA GLN A 823 -18.01 -2.87 -23.62
C GLN A 823 -18.15 -1.61 -24.48
N ARG A 824 -17.05 -0.85 -24.60
CA ARG A 824 -16.93 0.30 -25.49
C ARG A 824 -17.16 -0.13 -26.94
N GLN A 825 -18.07 0.56 -27.61
CA GLN A 825 -18.35 0.32 -29.02
C GLN A 825 -17.32 1.05 -29.90
N PRO A 826 -17.03 0.54 -31.12
CA PRO A 826 -16.07 1.13 -32.05
C PRO A 826 -16.38 2.57 -32.48
#